data_AF-A0A5J5HSC2-F1
#
_entry.id   AF-A0A5J5HSC2-F1
#
_cell.length_a   1.000
_cell.length_b   1.000
_cell.length_c   1.000
_cell.angle_alpha   90.00
_cell.angle_beta   90.00
_cell.angle_gamma   90.00
#
_symmetry.space_group_name_H-M   'P 1'
#
loop_
_entity.id
_entity.type
_entity.pdbx_description
1 polymer ?
#
loop_
_entity_poly.entity_id
_entity_poly.type
_entity_poly.pdbx_seq_one_letter_code
_entity_poly.pdbx_strand_id
1 'polypeptide(L)'
;MELFISNVKPDHKSMIHFFDNQHNFFTVVDVHFSHRDQSLKAVLLFPYHQETFSPDRMEVLTENEWVPKKGDPHPYLDALSGHPAMHKLMNKIKSMEKKAKTQLENRFKSVVTKVAMKLKQEIQPFYPIECKVAEDYLSIVTKIWIGTEEITARAETNNYFPDTTNDKEFVEKLSQEYSQMTLNHIKEYIRKKGDAKKPQNVYIGTIPIMNPVAEEEYEHDTLYVSVHTEGYCEECKNTIIDNIHSSITIQLQKLTEHKKDLLIQVVGDTIVCPECSTIIEKEKLVVKDLIYKRVLLEEPIKSLHLLGNMNKQEEMVSLIHSAIDGEEYFTNDQERFWDAFSYIALQSWDVFIAELTRKELIKGLRLFMEDIDDDASKALLLKKLKKLSLTENQKEEFWLSANEVVVQYYLVISLFGWNMSKEMNRIGPNRAEFIFRFLPLQEELNKLRNKQLSELGLKNPGEVKKLQEMMTTQHQQIEGLKQENGRLTNKLGEAYKQISRLEQEQFNVSDEVRNKDDILKIQNLKGLIEELKMEIERLSVEVVQEVEMEEAGLTDEPIEQEKVPIEAVLKGKRILILGGYRSRQSKEEKAYTILTHDTRTIEPRFYELLKKADIIVVLTRFISHRAMWEAKEFAIIEQTPIYFTSFTNIPTILQEVVRKGSET
;
A
#
# COMPACT_ATOMS: atom_id res chain seq x y z
N MET A 1 73.11 6.90 61.83
CA MET A 1 72.85 6.57 63.24
C MET A 1 72.43 5.12 63.25
N GLU A 2 73.28 4.21 63.73
CA GLU A 2 73.03 2.77 63.64
C GLU A 2 71.84 2.37 64.54
N LEU A 3 70.93 1.57 63.99
CA LEU A 3 69.79 1.04 64.72
C LEU A 3 70.18 -0.27 65.41
N PHE A 4 70.46 -0.19 66.70
CA PHE A 4 70.71 -1.35 67.54
C PHE A 4 69.40 -2.13 67.77
N ILE A 5 69.20 -3.18 66.97
CA ILE A 5 68.21 -4.22 67.22
C ILE A 5 68.84 -5.37 68.03
N SER A 6 68.04 -6.05 68.85
CA SER A 6 68.47 -7.20 69.64
C SER A 6 67.41 -8.30 69.65
N ASN A 7 67.71 -9.46 70.24
CA ASN A 7 66.77 -10.58 70.42
C ASN A 7 66.10 -11.11 69.13
N VAL A 8 66.74 -10.96 67.96
CA VAL A 8 66.17 -11.39 66.67
C VAL A 8 65.93 -12.91 66.66
N LYS A 9 64.66 -13.30 66.58
CA LYS A 9 64.14 -14.67 66.63
C LYS A 9 63.12 -14.87 65.51
N PRO A 10 63.50 -15.50 64.38
CA PRO A 10 62.55 -15.98 63.39
C PRO A 10 61.61 -17.04 63.97
N ASP A 11 60.30 -16.88 63.81
CA ASP A 11 59.35 -17.94 64.12
C ASP A 11 59.21 -18.88 62.93
N HIS A 12 59.86 -20.04 63.01
CA HIS A 12 59.77 -21.07 61.99
C HIS A 12 58.38 -21.73 61.87
N LYS A 13 57.44 -21.50 62.80
CA LYS A 13 56.07 -22.02 62.71
C LYS A 13 55.14 -21.12 61.90
N SER A 14 55.44 -19.82 61.83
CA SER A 14 54.76 -18.86 60.94
C SER A 14 55.19 -18.95 59.46
N MET A 15 56.11 -19.86 59.12
CA MET A 15 56.60 -20.03 57.76
C MET A 15 55.50 -20.56 56.84
N ILE A 16 55.03 -19.72 55.91
CA ILE A 16 53.98 -20.03 54.94
C ILE A 16 54.54 -19.86 53.54
N HIS A 17 54.36 -20.87 52.68
CA HIS A 17 54.70 -20.80 51.26
C HIS A 17 53.45 -20.54 50.42
N PHE A 18 53.50 -19.61 49.47
CA PHE A 18 52.34 -19.26 48.65
C PHE A 18 52.70 -18.78 47.24
N PHE A 19 51.70 -18.83 46.36
CA PHE A 19 51.68 -18.08 45.10
C PHE A 19 50.86 -16.80 45.24
N ASP A 20 51.36 -15.68 44.72
CA ASP A 20 50.62 -14.42 44.65
C ASP A 20 49.66 -14.36 43.44
N ASN A 21 49.02 -13.20 43.25
CA ASN A 21 48.11 -12.97 42.11
C ASN A 21 48.82 -12.83 40.75
N GLN A 22 50.13 -12.99 40.68
CA GLN A 22 50.94 -13.06 39.46
C GLN A 22 51.61 -14.44 39.30
N HIS A 23 51.27 -15.40 40.17
CA HIS A 23 51.89 -16.73 40.26
C HIS A 23 53.41 -16.72 40.55
N ASN A 24 53.90 -15.65 41.19
CA ASN A 24 55.23 -15.62 41.79
C ASN A 24 55.21 -16.40 43.11
N PHE A 25 56.23 -17.21 43.36
CA PHE A 25 56.37 -17.97 44.61
C PHE A 25 57.07 -17.12 45.68
N PHE A 26 56.47 -17.06 46.86
CA PHE A 26 57.02 -16.41 48.03
C PHE A 26 57.00 -17.32 49.26
N THR A 27 57.85 -17.01 50.22
CA THR A 27 57.76 -17.50 51.59
C THR A 27 57.57 -16.32 52.53
N VAL A 28 56.55 -16.35 53.38
CA VAL A 28 56.39 -15.39 54.50
C VAL A 28 56.89 -16.03 55.79
N VAL A 29 57.56 -15.24 56.63
CA VAL A 29 57.98 -15.63 57.98
C VAL A 29 57.89 -14.43 58.93
N ASP A 30 57.31 -14.63 60.11
CA ASP A 30 57.34 -13.65 61.20
C ASP A 30 58.71 -13.69 61.91
N VAL A 31 59.32 -12.52 62.10
CA VAL A 31 60.58 -12.35 62.82
C VAL A 31 60.38 -11.39 63.99
N HIS A 32 60.54 -11.91 65.21
CA HIS A 32 60.45 -11.11 66.42
C HIS A 32 61.81 -10.54 66.80
N PHE A 33 61.86 -9.29 67.27
CA PHE A 33 63.08 -8.63 67.72
C PHE A 33 62.77 -7.50 68.71
N SER A 34 63.80 -6.91 69.31
CA SER A 34 63.67 -5.80 70.26
C SER A 34 64.42 -4.55 69.78
N HIS A 35 63.87 -3.36 70.04
CA HIS A 35 64.54 -2.07 69.81
C HIS A 35 64.01 -1.03 70.79
N ARG A 36 64.90 -0.39 71.57
CA ARG A 36 64.57 0.58 72.64
C ARG A 36 63.44 0.06 73.55
N ASP A 37 63.66 -1.14 74.09
CA ASP A 37 62.75 -1.87 74.99
C ASP A 37 61.36 -2.24 74.43
N GLN A 38 61.05 -1.86 73.17
CA GLN A 38 59.86 -2.32 72.47
C GLN A 38 60.10 -3.71 71.86
N SER A 39 59.13 -4.60 72.02
CA SER A 39 59.06 -5.85 71.25
C SER A 39 58.38 -5.59 69.89
N LEU A 40 59.04 -6.02 68.82
CA LEU A 40 58.64 -5.79 67.44
C LEU A 40 58.52 -7.13 66.71
N LYS A 41 57.66 -7.16 65.69
CA LYS A 41 57.51 -8.30 64.78
C LYS A 41 57.49 -7.77 63.35
N ALA A 42 58.39 -8.28 62.51
CA ALA A 42 58.36 -8.05 61.07
C ALA A 42 57.78 -9.30 60.40
N VAL A 43 56.76 -9.12 59.57
CA VAL A 43 56.31 -10.14 58.62
C VAL A 43 57.16 -9.93 57.36
N LEU A 44 58.03 -10.88 57.03
CA LEU A 44 59.01 -10.75 55.97
C LEU A 44 58.68 -11.65 54.77
N LEU A 45 58.68 -11.06 53.57
CA LEU A 45 58.49 -11.70 52.28
C LEU A 45 59.84 -12.08 51.67
N PHE A 46 60.02 -13.37 51.39
CA PHE A 46 61.18 -13.92 50.69
C PHE A 46 60.76 -14.37 49.29
N PRO A 47 61.12 -13.63 48.22
CA PRO A 47 60.87 -14.04 46.85
C PRO A 47 61.74 -15.24 46.47
N TYR A 48 61.20 -16.17 45.68
CA TYR A 48 61.91 -17.38 45.25
C TYR A 48 63.28 -17.07 44.62
N HIS A 49 64.33 -17.77 45.07
CA HIS A 49 65.71 -17.60 44.61
C HIS A 49 66.35 -16.20 44.79
N GLN A 50 65.72 -15.27 45.51
CA GLN A 50 66.34 -13.97 45.81
C GLN A 50 67.11 -14.00 47.15
N GLU A 51 68.20 -13.22 47.23
CA GLU A 51 68.99 -13.05 48.45
C GLU A 51 68.54 -11.85 49.30
N THR A 52 67.43 -11.22 48.91
CA THR A 52 66.83 -10.07 49.57
C THR A 52 65.41 -10.41 49.99
N PHE A 53 64.97 -9.84 51.12
CA PHE A 53 63.59 -9.93 51.59
C PHE A 53 62.99 -8.53 51.71
N SER A 54 61.68 -8.42 51.54
CA SER A 54 60.91 -7.19 51.75
C SER A 54 60.00 -7.31 52.99
N PRO A 55 59.58 -6.20 53.61
CA PRO A 55 58.53 -6.24 54.62
C PRO A 55 57.18 -6.44 53.91
N ASP A 56 56.35 -7.32 54.44
CA ASP A 56 54.90 -7.23 54.24
C ASP A 56 54.33 -6.17 55.18
N ARG A 57 54.58 -6.36 56.50
CA ARG A 57 54.16 -5.43 57.54
C ARG A 57 55.05 -5.49 58.78
N MET A 58 55.01 -4.43 59.58
CA MET A 58 55.71 -4.35 60.86
C MET A 58 54.73 -4.04 61.98
N GLU A 59 54.82 -4.78 63.08
CA GLU A 59 53.94 -4.70 64.24
C GLU A 59 54.76 -4.43 65.52
N VAL A 60 54.14 -3.77 66.49
CA VAL A 60 54.69 -3.51 67.84
C VAL A 60 53.76 -4.09 68.90
N LEU A 61 54.34 -4.75 69.90
CA LEU A 61 53.59 -5.33 71.01
C LEU A 61 53.17 -4.22 71.98
N THR A 62 51.86 -3.99 72.11
CA THR A 62 51.26 -3.00 73.02
C THR A 62 50.16 -3.71 73.80
N GLU A 63 50.20 -3.67 75.15
CA GLU A 63 49.16 -4.27 76.01
C GLU A 63 48.86 -5.77 75.74
N ASN A 64 49.89 -6.50 75.26
CA ASN A 64 49.87 -7.91 74.80
C ASN A 64 49.27 -8.15 73.39
N GLU A 65 48.87 -7.11 72.68
CA GLU A 65 48.41 -7.21 71.28
C GLU A 65 49.47 -6.70 70.29
N TRP A 66 49.54 -7.32 69.11
CA TRP A 66 50.41 -6.87 68.03
C TRP A 66 49.68 -5.82 67.18
N VAL A 67 50.13 -4.56 67.26
CA VAL A 67 49.50 -3.43 66.57
C VAL A 67 50.40 -2.95 65.42
N PRO A 68 49.86 -2.62 64.22
CA PRO A 68 50.66 -2.09 63.11
C PRO A 68 51.50 -0.87 63.51
N LYS A 69 52.81 -0.95 63.29
CA LYS A 69 53.77 0.09 63.66
C LYS A 69 53.74 1.22 62.63
N LYS A 70 53.40 2.43 63.09
CA LYS A 70 53.49 3.66 62.28
C LYS A 70 54.95 4.08 62.08
N GLY A 71 55.29 4.47 60.86
CA GLY A 71 56.64 4.93 60.48
C GLY A 71 57.23 4.11 59.33
N ASP A 72 58.43 4.49 58.90
CA ASP A 72 59.16 3.80 57.84
C ASP A 72 59.78 2.47 58.36
N PRO A 73 59.48 1.31 57.74
CA PRO A 73 60.09 0.03 58.11
C PRO A 73 61.53 -0.14 57.58
N HIS A 74 61.97 0.58 56.55
CA HIS A 74 63.27 0.33 55.89
C HIS A 74 64.46 0.31 56.85
N PRO A 75 64.61 1.24 57.81
CA PRO A 75 65.76 1.24 58.71
C PRO A 75 65.86 -0.01 59.61
N TYR A 76 64.74 -0.72 59.84
CA TYR A 76 64.73 -2.00 60.54
C TYR A 76 65.07 -3.19 59.62
N LEU A 77 64.76 -3.10 58.32
CA LEU A 77 65.17 -4.10 57.32
C LEU A 77 66.69 -4.14 57.19
N ASP A 78 67.32 -2.98 57.04
CA ASP A 78 68.77 -2.85 56.90
C ASP A 78 69.46 -3.50 58.11
N ALA A 79 69.00 -3.18 59.32
CA ALA A 79 69.48 -3.77 60.56
C ALA A 79 69.22 -5.29 60.66
N LEU A 80 68.06 -5.79 60.20
CA LEU A 80 67.76 -7.21 60.16
C LEU A 80 68.63 -7.96 59.13
N SER A 81 68.88 -7.37 57.96
CA SER A 81 69.60 -7.99 56.84
C SER A 81 71.03 -8.43 57.22
N GLY A 82 71.72 -7.63 58.03
CA GLY A 82 73.05 -7.94 58.56
C GLY A 82 73.07 -8.87 59.78
N HIS A 83 71.91 -9.26 60.32
CA HIS A 83 71.85 -10.03 61.56
C HIS A 83 72.08 -11.55 61.33
N PRO A 84 72.99 -12.23 62.06
CA PRO A 84 73.32 -13.65 61.82
C PRO A 84 72.14 -14.64 61.88
N ALA A 85 71.08 -14.30 62.62
CA ALA A 85 69.86 -15.11 62.64
C ALA A 85 69.13 -15.11 61.28
N MET A 86 69.20 -14.02 60.52
CA MET A 86 68.57 -13.90 59.20
C MET A 86 69.31 -14.73 58.15
N HIS A 87 70.65 -14.75 58.16
CA HIS A 87 71.40 -15.68 57.30
C HIS A 87 71.05 -17.16 57.56
N LYS A 88 70.86 -17.55 58.84
CA LYS A 88 70.39 -18.90 59.20
C LYS A 88 68.97 -19.18 58.69
N LEU A 89 68.06 -18.20 58.80
CA LEU A 89 66.71 -18.31 58.26
C LEU A 89 66.73 -18.46 56.74
N MET A 90 67.48 -17.62 56.02
CA MET A 90 67.59 -17.66 54.56
C MET A 90 68.14 -19.00 54.06
N ASN A 91 69.17 -19.56 54.70
CA ASN A 91 69.69 -20.89 54.34
C ASN A 91 68.67 -22.00 54.59
N LYS A 92 67.83 -21.86 55.63
CA LYS A 92 66.70 -22.77 55.87
C LYS A 92 65.61 -22.62 54.80
N ILE A 93 65.25 -21.39 54.41
CA ILE A 93 64.30 -21.14 53.32
C ILE A 93 64.85 -21.71 52.01
N LYS A 94 66.09 -21.40 51.62
CA LYS A 94 66.74 -21.94 50.41
C LYS A 94 66.79 -23.48 50.37
N SER A 95 66.91 -24.17 51.50
CA SER A 95 66.88 -25.64 51.53
C SER A 95 65.47 -26.23 51.46
N MET A 96 64.42 -25.45 51.74
CA MET A 96 63.02 -25.87 51.69
C MET A 96 62.26 -25.38 50.44
N GLU A 97 62.61 -24.20 49.90
CA GLU A 97 61.84 -23.47 48.88
C GLU A 97 61.55 -24.31 47.64
N LYS A 98 62.55 -25.05 47.14
CA LYS A 98 62.40 -25.86 45.93
C LYS A 98 61.38 -26.98 46.12
N LYS A 99 61.40 -27.63 47.30
CA LYS A 99 60.45 -28.70 47.62
C LYS A 99 59.04 -28.13 47.86
N ALA A 100 58.95 -27.04 48.63
CA ALA A 100 57.69 -26.37 48.92
C ALA A 100 57.02 -25.86 47.63
N LYS A 101 57.79 -25.21 46.74
CA LYS A 101 57.33 -24.76 45.42
C LYS A 101 56.79 -25.91 44.58
N THR A 102 57.56 -26.99 44.37
CA THR A 102 57.08 -28.14 43.59
C THR A 102 55.84 -28.82 44.22
N GLN A 103 55.73 -28.86 45.55
CA GLN A 103 54.52 -29.37 46.21
C GLN A 103 53.31 -28.45 45.99
N LEU A 104 53.50 -27.14 46.10
CA LEU A 104 52.45 -26.14 45.89
C LEU A 104 52.01 -26.06 44.43
N GLU A 105 52.94 -26.13 43.47
CA GLU A 105 52.66 -26.21 42.03
C GLU A 105 51.78 -27.42 41.70
N ASN A 106 52.18 -28.62 42.14
CA ASN A 106 51.41 -29.84 41.88
C ASN A 106 49.99 -29.78 42.48
N ARG A 107 49.87 -29.15 43.65
CA ARG A 107 48.59 -28.98 44.34
C ARG A 107 47.70 -27.94 43.65
N PHE A 108 48.26 -26.79 43.27
CA PHE A 108 47.60 -25.76 42.46
C PHE A 108 47.09 -26.32 41.14
N LYS A 109 47.93 -27.09 40.42
CA LYS A 109 47.53 -27.80 39.19
C LYS A 109 46.31 -28.69 39.42
N SER A 110 46.29 -29.48 40.51
CA SER A 110 45.13 -30.32 40.87
C SER A 110 43.88 -29.49 41.20
N VAL A 111 44.04 -28.34 41.87
CA VAL A 111 42.95 -27.40 42.20
C VAL A 111 42.36 -26.81 40.92
N VAL A 112 43.18 -26.27 40.02
CA VAL A 112 42.74 -25.69 38.74
C VAL A 112 42.01 -26.73 37.87
N THR A 113 42.52 -27.97 37.80
CA THR A 113 41.82 -29.06 37.11
C THR A 113 40.45 -29.35 37.72
N LYS A 114 40.32 -29.37 39.06
CA LYS A 114 39.04 -29.56 39.75
C LYS A 114 38.07 -28.40 39.52
N VAL A 115 38.54 -27.14 39.53
CA VAL A 115 37.73 -25.96 39.18
C VAL A 115 37.20 -26.10 37.76
N ALA A 116 38.05 -26.46 36.78
CA ALA A 116 37.60 -26.65 35.39
C ALA A 116 36.55 -27.76 35.24
N MET A 117 36.69 -28.87 35.98
CA MET A 117 35.69 -29.95 36.01
C MET A 117 34.36 -29.51 36.66
N LYS A 118 34.41 -28.78 37.78
CA LYS A 118 33.22 -28.32 38.50
C LYS A 118 32.50 -27.20 37.74
N LEU A 119 33.23 -26.26 37.16
CA LEU A 119 32.73 -25.24 36.23
C LEU A 119 31.99 -25.87 35.04
N LYS A 120 32.53 -26.98 34.50
CA LYS A 120 31.84 -27.78 33.48
C LYS A 120 30.51 -28.32 34.03
N GLN A 121 30.52 -28.96 35.20
CA GLN A 121 29.31 -29.54 35.82
C GLN A 121 28.22 -28.50 36.13
N GLU A 122 28.58 -27.28 36.51
CA GLU A 122 27.63 -26.21 36.82
C GLU A 122 26.98 -25.61 35.55
N ILE A 123 27.72 -25.49 34.45
CA ILE A 123 27.22 -24.84 33.21
C ILE A 123 26.59 -25.86 32.23
N GLN A 124 27.06 -27.10 32.19
CA GLN A 124 26.58 -28.17 31.29
C GLN A 124 25.05 -28.38 31.27
N PRO A 125 24.29 -28.21 32.38
CA PRO A 125 22.82 -28.32 32.36
C PRO A 125 22.12 -27.22 31.56
N PHE A 126 22.76 -26.06 31.39
CA PHE A 126 22.21 -24.90 30.67
C PHE A 126 22.70 -24.83 29.23
N TYR A 127 23.99 -25.12 29.00
CA TYR A 127 24.63 -25.00 27.69
C TYR A 127 25.67 -26.12 27.48
N PRO A 128 25.82 -26.67 26.25
CA PRO A 128 26.98 -27.50 25.92
C PRO A 128 28.28 -26.71 26.15
N ILE A 129 29.22 -27.30 26.90
CA ILE A 129 30.47 -26.64 27.29
C ILE A 129 31.68 -27.59 27.23
N GLU A 130 32.82 -27.07 26.76
CA GLU A 130 34.14 -27.70 26.83
C GLU A 130 35.08 -26.78 27.63
N CYS A 131 35.63 -27.29 28.74
CA CYS A 131 36.64 -26.59 29.53
C CYS A 131 38.03 -27.16 29.22
N LYS A 132 38.98 -26.30 28.88
CA LYS A 132 40.40 -26.63 28.70
C LYS A 132 41.25 -25.80 29.64
N VAL A 133 42.07 -26.45 30.46
CA VAL A 133 43.08 -25.78 31.28
C VAL A 133 44.27 -25.48 30.37
N ALA A 134 44.80 -24.25 30.43
CA ALA A 134 46.01 -23.87 29.69
C ALA A 134 47.24 -24.62 30.22
N GLU A 135 48.29 -24.77 29.40
CA GLU A 135 49.50 -25.54 29.76
C GLU A 135 50.24 -24.98 30.97
N ASP A 136 50.10 -23.67 31.21
CA ASP A 136 50.63 -22.94 32.37
C ASP A 136 49.78 -23.08 33.64
N TYR A 137 48.56 -23.61 33.54
CA TYR A 137 47.52 -23.66 34.59
C TYR A 137 47.10 -22.28 35.13
N LEU A 138 47.44 -21.18 34.43
CA LEU A 138 47.09 -19.80 34.82
C LEU A 138 45.78 -19.32 34.19
N SER A 139 45.16 -20.13 33.33
CA SER A 139 43.80 -19.88 32.88
C SER A 139 43.02 -21.13 32.50
N ILE A 140 41.70 -21.04 32.60
CA ILE A 140 40.74 -22.00 32.08
C ILE A 140 40.03 -21.35 30.89
N VAL A 141 40.14 -21.96 29.72
CA VAL A 141 39.41 -21.57 28.51
C VAL A 141 38.13 -22.39 28.44
N THR A 142 36.99 -21.72 28.35
CA THR A 142 35.67 -22.34 28.21
C THR A 142 35.09 -22.04 26.83
N LYS A 143 34.79 -23.09 26.07
CA LYS A 143 34.04 -23.02 24.81
C LYS A 143 32.60 -23.43 25.09
N ILE A 144 31.65 -22.60 24.69
CA ILE A 144 30.23 -22.73 25.03
C ILE A 144 29.42 -22.57 23.75
N TRP A 145 28.54 -23.52 23.47
CA TRP A 145 27.75 -23.50 22.23
C TRP A 145 26.34 -22.99 22.48
N ILE A 146 25.93 -21.95 21.74
CA ILE A 146 24.58 -21.39 21.77
C ILE A 146 23.98 -21.57 20.37
N GLY A 147 23.14 -22.59 20.21
CA GLY A 147 22.68 -23.03 18.90
C GLY A 147 23.85 -23.54 18.05
N THR A 148 24.18 -22.84 16.98
CA THR A 148 25.29 -23.16 16.07
C THR A 148 26.58 -22.39 16.33
N GLU A 149 26.59 -21.44 17.27
CA GLU A 149 27.73 -20.55 17.51
C GLU A 149 28.54 -20.97 18.72
N GLU A 150 29.86 -20.83 18.60
CA GLU A 150 30.82 -21.09 19.67
C GLU A 150 31.29 -19.78 20.29
N ILE A 151 31.04 -19.62 21.60
CA ILE A 151 31.56 -18.52 22.40
C ILE A 151 32.75 -19.04 23.19
N THR A 152 33.89 -18.36 23.09
CA THR A 152 35.07 -18.65 23.91
C THR A 152 35.19 -17.61 25.03
N ALA A 153 35.23 -18.06 26.27
CA ALA A 153 35.58 -17.25 27.44
C ALA A 153 36.87 -17.77 28.09
N ARG A 154 37.52 -16.92 28.89
CA ARG A 154 38.75 -17.23 29.62
C ARG A 154 38.60 -16.75 31.05
N ALA A 155 38.82 -17.64 32.02
CA ALA A 155 38.95 -17.30 33.43
C ALA A 155 40.43 -17.39 33.83
N GLU A 156 40.98 -16.34 34.42
CA GLU A 156 42.36 -16.34 34.93
C GLU A 156 42.39 -16.95 36.34
N THR A 157 43.32 -17.87 36.60
CA THR A 157 43.40 -18.67 37.84
C THR A 157 44.54 -18.25 38.76
N ASN A 158 45.21 -17.14 38.46
CA ASN A 158 46.23 -16.44 39.24
C ASN A 158 45.68 -15.82 40.53
N ASN A 159 45.16 -16.67 41.41
CA ASN A 159 44.67 -16.31 42.73
C ASN A 159 45.73 -16.60 43.79
N TYR A 160 45.76 -15.78 44.85
CA TYR A 160 46.56 -16.03 46.06
C TYR A 160 46.31 -17.45 46.60
N PHE A 161 47.36 -18.28 46.64
CA PHE A 161 47.26 -19.70 46.96
C PHE A 161 48.36 -20.14 47.94
N PRO A 162 48.12 -20.05 49.27
CA PRO A 162 49.02 -20.54 50.30
C PRO A 162 48.92 -22.05 50.52
N ASP A 163 50.00 -22.63 51.04
CA ASP A 163 50.06 -24.03 51.48
C ASP A 163 49.07 -24.38 52.61
N THR A 164 48.51 -23.39 53.30
CA THR A 164 47.45 -23.54 54.32
C THR A 164 46.02 -23.57 53.74
N THR A 165 45.80 -23.33 52.44
CA THR A 165 44.46 -23.31 51.82
C THR A 165 43.68 -24.62 52.06
N ASN A 166 42.35 -24.55 52.12
CA ASN A 166 41.48 -25.72 52.03
C ASN A 166 41.07 -25.96 50.56
N ASP A 167 41.68 -26.95 49.90
CA ASP A 167 41.48 -27.21 48.46
C ASP A 167 40.00 -27.39 48.06
N LYS A 168 39.16 -27.95 48.93
CA LYS A 168 37.74 -28.19 48.61
C LYS A 168 36.96 -26.87 48.58
N GLU A 169 37.13 -26.07 49.62
CA GLU A 169 36.47 -24.77 49.79
C GLU A 169 36.94 -23.76 48.73
N PHE A 170 38.23 -23.79 48.39
CA PHE A 170 38.79 -22.95 47.34
C PHE A 170 38.28 -23.34 45.95
N VAL A 171 38.15 -24.64 45.65
CA VAL A 171 37.52 -25.12 44.41
C VAL A 171 36.06 -24.70 44.32
N GLU A 172 35.30 -24.81 45.43
CA GLU A 172 33.88 -24.41 45.51
C GLU A 172 33.71 -22.91 45.22
N LYS A 173 34.50 -22.07 45.90
CA LYS A 173 34.45 -20.61 45.74
C LYS A 173 34.76 -20.19 44.30
N LEU A 174 35.86 -20.69 43.73
CA LEU A 174 36.27 -20.31 42.38
C LEU A 174 35.34 -20.84 41.30
N SER A 175 34.78 -22.05 41.43
CA SER A 175 33.83 -22.55 40.42
C SER A 175 32.56 -21.72 40.39
N GLN A 176 32.01 -21.36 41.56
CA GLN A 176 30.82 -20.52 41.69
C GLN A 176 31.05 -19.09 41.15
N GLU A 177 32.21 -18.51 41.44
CA GLU A 177 32.59 -17.17 40.94
C GLU A 177 32.71 -17.17 39.40
N TYR A 178 33.45 -18.12 38.83
CA TYR A 178 33.61 -18.23 37.37
C TYR A 178 32.33 -18.66 36.66
N SER A 179 31.47 -19.50 37.26
CA SER A 179 30.20 -19.91 36.64
C SER A 179 29.21 -18.74 36.58
N GLN A 180 29.09 -17.97 37.66
CA GLN A 180 28.26 -16.77 37.70
C GLN A 180 28.73 -15.72 36.69
N MET A 181 30.05 -15.45 36.61
CA MET A 181 30.62 -14.53 35.62
C MET A 181 30.33 -14.99 34.19
N THR A 182 30.55 -16.29 33.91
CA THR A 182 30.32 -16.87 32.58
C THR A 182 28.86 -16.80 32.16
N LEU A 183 27.92 -17.12 33.06
CA LEU A 183 26.48 -17.03 32.80
C LEU A 183 26.02 -15.58 32.59
N ASN A 184 26.61 -14.60 33.28
CA ASN A 184 26.32 -13.19 33.04
C ASN A 184 26.80 -12.74 31.65
N HIS A 185 28.02 -13.11 31.24
CA HIS A 185 28.52 -12.81 29.89
C HIS A 185 27.67 -13.47 28.78
N ILE A 186 27.17 -14.69 29.01
CA ILE A 186 26.24 -15.36 28.08
C ILE A 186 24.93 -14.56 27.94
N LYS A 187 24.34 -14.10 29.06
CA LYS A 187 23.11 -13.28 29.03
C LYS A 187 23.32 -11.97 28.28
N GLU A 188 24.44 -11.28 28.52
CA GLU A 188 24.79 -10.08 27.76
C GLU A 188 24.99 -10.35 26.27
N TYR A 189 25.62 -11.47 25.91
CA TYR A 189 25.82 -11.86 24.52
C TYR A 189 24.48 -12.13 23.83
N ILE A 190 23.60 -12.91 24.46
CA ILE A 190 22.26 -13.20 23.92
C ILE A 190 21.47 -11.90 23.73
N ARG A 191 21.53 -10.96 24.69
CA ARG A 191 20.91 -9.63 24.57
C ARG A 191 21.47 -8.86 23.37
N LYS A 192 22.80 -8.64 23.33
CA LYS A 192 23.49 -7.93 22.24
C LYS A 192 23.28 -8.57 20.87
N LYS A 193 23.04 -9.88 20.80
CA LYS A 193 22.73 -10.60 19.56
C LYS A 193 21.25 -10.53 19.18
N GLY A 194 20.33 -10.51 20.15
CA GLY A 194 18.94 -10.11 19.93
C GLY A 194 18.85 -8.70 19.33
N ASP A 195 19.72 -7.81 19.81
CA ASP A 195 19.89 -6.43 19.35
C ASP A 195 20.66 -6.32 18.01
N ALA A 196 21.13 -7.44 17.43
CA ALA A 196 21.91 -7.44 16.19
C ALA A 196 21.02 -7.23 14.95
N LYS A 197 20.46 -6.02 14.86
CA LYS A 197 19.80 -5.43 13.69
C LYS A 197 18.88 -6.40 12.93
N LYS A 198 17.81 -6.85 13.60
CA LYS A 198 16.52 -6.93 12.89
C LYS A 198 16.35 -5.58 12.16
N PRO A 199 16.13 -5.55 10.84
CA PRO A 199 15.98 -4.29 10.14
C PRO A 199 14.72 -3.62 10.69
N GLN A 200 14.85 -2.37 11.12
CA GLN A 200 13.75 -1.65 11.75
C GLN A 200 12.66 -1.41 10.70
N ASN A 201 11.55 -2.13 10.83
CA ASN A 201 10.35 -1.89 10.03
C ASN A 201 9.80 -0.50 10.37
N VAL A 202 9.29 0.19 9.36
CA VAL A 202 8.50 1.42 9.53
C VAL A 202 7.09 1.11 9.09
N TYR A 203 6.14 1.32 10.00
CA TYR A 203 4.72 1.22 9.74
C TYR A 203 4.14 2.63 9.59
N ILE A 204 3.08 2.77 8.81
CA ILE A 204 2.34 4.01 8.66
C ILE A 204 0.86 3.76 8.95
N GLY A 205 0.27 4.70 9.68
CA GLY A 205 -1.16 4.79 9.94
C GLY A 205 -1.64 6.22 9.73
N THR A 206 -2.93 6.46 9.95
CA THR A 206 -3.55 7.78 9.74
C THR A 206 -4.39 8.16 10.95
N ILE A 207 -4.36 9.43 11.35
CA ILE A 207 -5.27 9.98 12.36
C ILE A 207 -6.70 9.88 11.81
N PRO A 208 -7.63 9.18 12.49
CA PRO A 208 -8.98 9.01 11.98
C PRO A 208 -9.72 10.34 12.03
N ILE A 209 -9.93 10.93 10.84
CA ILE A 209 -10.87 12.03 10.65
C ILE A 209 -12.24 11.43 10.34
N MET A 210 -13.30 12.01 10.91
CA MET A 210 -14.67 11.63 10.61
C MET A 210 -14.97 11.90 9.14
N ASN A 211 -15.55 10.92 8.44
CA ASN A 211 -15.99 11.14 7.07
C ASN A 211 -17.06 12.27 7.07
N PRO A 212 -16.90 13.32 6.24
CA PRO A 212 -17.78 14.51 6.25
C PRO A 212 -19.25 14.21 5.95
N VAL A 213 -19.59 13.02 5.43
CA VAL A 213 -20.98 12.62 5.20
C VAL A 213 -21.60 11.80 6.32
N ALA A 214 -20.89 11.63 7.44
CA ALA A 214 -21.48 11.15 8.68
C ALA A 214 -22.51 12.16 9.23
N GLU A 215 -23.56 11.65 9.88
CA GLU A 215 -24.55 12.49 10.58
C GLU A 215 -23.99 13.02 11.91
N GLU A 216 -22.94 12.37 12.43
CA GLU A 216 -22.11 12.85 13.53
C GLU A 216 -21.36 14.12 13.12
N GLU A 217 -21.12 15.02 14.07
CA GLU A 217 -20.34 16.25 13.86
C GLU A 217 -19.34 16.45 14.98
N TYR A 218 -18.26 17.18 14.69
CA TYR A 218 -17.31 17.61 15.71
C TYR A 218 -17.87 18.85 16.42
N GLU A 219 -17.96 18.79 17.75
CA GLU A 219 -18.35 19.92 18.60
C GLU A 219 -17.37 21.12 18.53
N HIS A 220 -16.15 20.92 18.00
CA HIS A 220 -15.11 21.95 17.86
C HIS A 220 -14.43 21.85 16.49
N ASP A 221 -14.13 23.00 15.86
CA ASP A 221 -13.42 23.09 14.58
C ASP A 221 -11.96 22.63 14.62
N THR A 222 -11.40 22.41 15.82
CA THR A 222 -10.00 22.02 16.02
C THR A 222 -9.91 20.75 16.87
N LEU A 223 -9.21 19.75 16.33
CA LEU A 223 -8.97 18.47 16.98
C LEU A 223 -7.53 18.43 17.53
N TYR A 224 -7.39 18.16 18.82
CA TYR A 224 -6.10 18.01 19.49
C TYR A 224 -5.86 16.54 19.84
N VAL A 225 -4.80 15.93 19.32
CA VAL A 225 -4.53 14.49 19.50
C VAL A 225 -3.12 14.20 19.99
N SER A 226 -3.01 13.29 20.95
CA SER A 226 -1.75 12.64 21.32
C SER A 226 -1.63 11.28 20.63
N VAL A 227 -0.43 10.96 20.16
CA VAL A 227 -0.16 9.74 19.40
C VAL A 227 1.00 8.98 20.05
N HIS A 228 0.72 7.77 20.51
CA HIS A 228 1.69 6.92 21.20
C HIS A 228 1.49 5.44 20.85
N THR A 229 2.52 4.63 21.07
CA THR A 229 2.43 3.17 20.99
C THR A 229 2.47 2.56 22.39
N GLU A 230 1.78 1.44 22.55
CA GLU A 230 1.70 0.70 23.81
C GLU A 230 2.26 -0.73 23.60
N GLY A 231 2.93 -1.29 24.60
CA GLY A 231 3.37 -2.69 24.65
C GLY A 231 3.54 -3.19 26.08
N TYR A 232 3.24 -4.46 26.34
CA TYR A 232 3.22 -5.02 27.69
C TYR A 232 4.57 -5.60 28.15
N CYS A 233 5.10 -5.12 29.28
CA CYS A 233 6.31 -5.67 29.88
C CYS A 233 6.00 -6.90 30.75
N GLU A 234 6.40 -8.10 30.36
CA GLU A 234 6.19 -9.31 31.18
C GLU A 234 6.95 -9.26 32.52
N GLU A 235 8.14 -8.66 32.55
CA GLU A 235 8.99 -8.52 33.74
C GLU A 235 8.40 -7.54 34.77
N CYS A 236 8.05 -6.33 34.35
CA CYS A 236 7.46 -5.30 35.22
C CYS A 236 5.95 -5.45 35.42
N LYS A 237 5.27 -6.23 34.58
CA LYS A 237 3.81 -6.36 34.49
C LYS A 237 3.06 -5.05 34.19
N ASN A 238 3.78 -4.07 33.64
CA ASN A 238 3.32 -2.72 33.33
C ASN A 238 3.23 -2.51 31.80
N THR A 239 2.20 -1.79 31.35
CA THR A 239 2.12 -1.30 29.96
C THR A 239 3.09 -0.14 29.78
N ILE A 240 4.02 -0.26 28.84
CA ILE A 240 4.98 0.77 28.50
C ILE A 240 4.45 1.61 27.34
N ILE A 241 4.59 2.94 27.47
CA ILE A 241 4.09 3.93 26.51
C ILE A 241 5.28 4.61 25.84
N ASP A 242 5.33 4.56 24.51
CA ASP A 242 6.30 5.26 23.67
C ASP A 242 5.58 6.35 22.88
N ASN A 243 5.78 7.61 23.28
CA ASN A 243 5.11 8.77 22.70
C ASN A 243 5.79 9.18 21.39
N ILE A 244 5.10 8.99 20.25
CA ILE A 244 5.59 9.41 18.93
C ILE A 244 5.45 10.94 18.82
N HIS A 245 4.27 11.46 19.15
CA HIS A 245 3.97 12.90 19.15
C HIS A 245 3.21 13.29 20.42
N SER A 246 3.72 14.28 21.13
CA SER A 246 3.13 14.80 22.37
C SER A 246 1.75 15.44 22.17
N SER A 247 1.58 16.14 21.05
CA SER A 247 0.33 16.81 20.66
C SER A 247 0.38 17.23 19.19
N ILE A 248 -0.61 16.85 18.41
CA ILE A 248 -0.87 17.33 17.05
C ILE A 248 -2.19 18.12 17.09
N THR A 249 -2.24 19.26 16.38
CA THR A 249 -3.42 20.14 16.32
C THR A 249 -3.89 20.22 14.88
N ILE A 250 -5.12 19.78 14.60
CA ILE A 250 -5.70 19.69 13.25
C ILE A 250 -6.91 20.61 13.16
N GLN A 251 -6.86 21.57 12.24
CA GLN A 251 -8.01 22.41 11.89
C GLN A 251 -8.90 21.68 10.87
N LEU A 252 -10.11 21.31 11.29
CA LEU A 252 -11.03 20.47 10.49
C LEU A 252 -11.57 21.20 9.26
N GLN A 253 -11.59 22.53 9.27
CA GLN A 253 -11.94 23.35 8.11
C GLN A 253 -10.79 23.46 7.07
N LYS A 254 -9.58 23.00 7.42
CA LYS A 254 -8.33 23.16 6.64
C LYS A 254 -7.54 21.84 6.55
N LEU A 255 -8.23 20.71 6.43
CA LEU A 255 -7.58 19.39 6.42
C LEU A 255 -6.52 19.21 5.32
N THR A 256 -6.64 19.93 4.20
CA THR A 256 -5.63 19.97 3.13
C THR A 256 -4.29 20.54 3.57
N GLU A 257 -4.28 21.53 4.48
CA GLU A 257 -3.05 22.09 5.08
C GLU A 257 -2.40 21.08 6.05
N HIS A 258 -3.20 20.18 6.63
CA HIS A 258 -2.78 19.22 7.66
C HIS A 258 -2.48 17.79 7.15
N LYS A 259 -2.49 17.52 5.84
CA LYS A 259 -2.28 16.14 5.31
C LYS A 259 -1.03 15.45 5.86
N LYS A 260 0.07 16.18 6.06
CA LYS A 260 1.31 15.64 6.63
C LYS A 260 1.13 15.23 8.10
N ASP A 261 0.38 16.02 8.86
CA ASP A 261 0.08 15.78 10.27
C ASP A 261 -0.86 14.57 10.47
N LEU A 262 -1.72 14.29 9.47
CA LEU A 262 -2.59 13.11 9.48
C LEU A 262 -1.81 11.79 9.37
N LEU A 263 -0.60 11.78 8.80
CA LEU A 263 0.19 10.57 8.58
C LEU A 263 1.11 10.26 9.79
N ILE A 264 0.82 9.18 10.49
CA ILE A 264 1.59 8.71 11.64
C ILE A 264 2.61 7.67 11.20
N GLN A 265 3.90 7.96 11.39
CA GLN A 265 4.97 6.98 11.19
C GLN A 265 5.32 6.30 12.51
N VAL A 266 5.23 4.97 12.56
CA VAL A 266 5.69 4.15 13.68
C VAL A 266 7.01 3.49 13.31
N VAL A 267 8.10 3.94 13.94
CA VAL A 267 9.43 3.36 13.73
C VAL A 267 9.69 2.22 14.71
N GLY A 268 10.15 1.09 14.16
CA GLY A 268 10.51 -0.11 14.91
C GLY A 268 9.31 -0.96 15.34
N ASP A 269 9.59 -2.24 15.60
CA ASP A 269 8.66 -3.21 16.16
C ASP A 269 8.80 -3.35 17.69
N THR A 270 9.72 -2.59 18.33
CA THR A 270 10.04 -2.73 19.77
C THR A 270 10.19 -1.43 20.54
N ILE A 271 9.96 -1.49 21.86
CA ILE A 271 10.22 -0.43 22.86
C ILE A 271 11.10 -0.97 24.00
N VAL A 272 11.89 -0.10 24.63
CA VAL A 272 12.70 -0.46 25.81
C VAL A 272 11.95 -0.07 27.07
N CYS A 273 11.76 -1.00 27.99
CA CYS A 273 11.15 -0.72 29.29
C CYS A 273 12.02 0.26 30.11
N PRO A 274 11.49 1.40 30.58
CA PRO A 274 12.28 2.34 31.38
C PRO A 274 12.66 1.80 32.77
N GLU A 275 11.92 0.81 33.29
CA GLU A 275 12.14 0.25 34.64
C GLU A 275 13.16 -0.90 34.64
N CYS A 276 13.01 -1.90 33.76
CA CYS A 276 13.89 -3.09 33.72
C CYS A 276 14.84 -3.14 32.52
N SER A 277 14.75 -2.20 31.57
CA SER A 277 15.51 -2.19 30.31
C SER A 277 15.28 -3.41 29.39
N THR A 278 14.27 -4.24 29.65
CA THR A 278 13.83 -5.31 28.75
C THR A 278 13.22 -4.73 27.48
N ILE A 279 13.45 -5.39 26.35
CA ILE A 279 12.93 -5.00 25.03
C ILE A 279 11.61 -5.72 24.81
N ILE A 280 10.57 -4.96 24.45
CA ILE A 280 9.17 -5.38 24.37
C ILE A 280 8.67 -5.14 22.93
N GLU A 281 7.84 -6.00 22.36
CA GLU A 281 7.19 -5.73 21.07
C GLU A 281 6.13 -4.61 21.21
N LYS A 282 6.07 -3.69 20.24
CA LYS A 282 4.97 -2.72 20.14
C LYS A 282 3.69 -3.46 19.74
N GLU A 283 2.69 -3.45 20.62
CA GLU A 283 1.42 -4.17 20.38
C GLU A 283 0.49 -3.35 19.49
N LYS A 284 0.29 -2.07 19.85
CA LYS A 284 -0.73 -1.20 19.25
C LYS A 284 -0.32 0.27 19.19
N LEU A 285 -0.85 0.94 18.17
CA LEU A 285 -0.90 2.40 18.03
C LEU A 285 -2.18 2.91 18.67
N VAL A 286 -2.08 3.98 19.45
CA VAL A 286 -3.23 4.61 20.10
C VAL A 286 -3.22 6.11 19.82
N VAL A 287 -4.35 6.60 19.31
CA VAL A 287 -4.60 8.03 19.06
C VAL A 287 -5.69 8.47 20.03
N LYS A 288 -5.37 9.42 20.92
CA LYS A 288 -6.31 9.94 21.93
C LYS A 288 -6.58 11.42 21.68
N ASP A 289 -7.86 11.78 21.73
CA ASP A 289 -8.34 13.16 21.73
C ASP A 289 -8.06 13.79 23.10
N LEU A 290 -7.27 14.87 23.13
CA LEU A 290 -6.82 15.50 24.37
C LEU A 290 -7.88 16.37 25.05
N ILE A 291 -8.86 16.89 24.30
CA ILE A 291 -9.98 17.66 24.87
C ILE A 291 -10.93 16.69 25.57
N TYR A 292 -11.38 15.68 24.84
CA TYR A 292 -12.43 14.76 25.30
C TYR A 292 -11.92 13.54 26.08
N LYS A 293 -10.60 13.30 26.05
CA LYS A 293 -9.94 12.12 26.63
C LYS A 293 -10.47 10.78 26.07
N ARG A 294 -11.10 10.81 24.89
CA ARG A 294 -11.58 9.62 24.16
C ARG A 294 -10.47 9.04 23.30
N VAL A 295 -10.46 7.72 23.16
CA VAL A 295 -9.63 7.02 22.17
C VAL A 295 -10.32 7.16 20.81
N LEU A 296 -9.61 7.69 19.81
CA LEU A 296 -10.09 7.82 18.44
C LEU A 296 -9.69 6.60 17.59
N LEU A 297 -8.47 6.11 17.79
CA LEU A 297 -7.94 4.90 17.18
C LEU A 297 -7.23 4.07 18.24
N GLU A 298 -7.49 2.77 18.22
CA GLU A 298 -6.66 1.75 18.85
C GLU A 298 -6.49 0.63 17.82
N GLU A 299 -5.28 0.50 17.29
CA GLU A 299 -5.00 -0.40 16.17
C GLU A 299 -3.70 -1.18 16.39
N PRO A 300 -3.69 -2.53 16.24
CA PRO A 300 -2.47 -3.32 16.36
C PRO A 300 -1.39 -2.88 15.36
N ILE A 301 -0.12 -2.78 15.77
CA ILE A 301 0.97 -2.40 14.87
C ILE A 301 1.07 -3.36 13.66
N LYS A 302 0.67 -4.62 13.86
CA LYS A 302 0.67 -5.67 12.83
C LYS A 302 -0.44 -5.51 11.76
N SER A 303 -1.45 -4.64 11.95
CA SER A 303 -2.44 -4.29 10.91
C SER A 303 -2.12 -2.98 10.17
N LEU A 304 -1.26 -2.13 10.75
CA LEU A 304 -0.78 -0.91 10.07
C LEU A 304 -0.04 -1.23 8.77
N HIS A 305 0.00 -0.26 7.87
CA HIS A 305 0.66 -0.43 6.58
C HIS A 305 2.18 -0.46 6.76
N LEU A 306 2.81 -1.61 6.47
CA LEU A 306 4.27 -1.71 6.39
C LEU A 306 4.78 -0.90 5.19
N LEU A 307 5.43 0.23 5.48
CA LEU A 307 5.99 1.13 4.48
C LEU A 307 7.33 0.60 3.94
N GLY A 308 8.13 -0.02 4.81
CA GLY A 308 9.42 -0.59 4.45
C GLY A 308 10.32 -0.83 5.65
N ASN A 309 11.62 -0.85 5.39
CA ASN A 309 12.66 -0.95 6.42
C ASN A 309 13.48 0.35 6.43
N MET A 310 14.00 0.77 7.58
CA MET A 310 14.86 1.96 7.72
C MET A 310 16.06 1.98 6.76
N ASN A 311 16.56 0.81 6.34
CA ASN A 311 17.62 0.68 5.33
C ASN A 311 17.22 1.11 3.90
N LYS A 312 15.94 1.41 3.66
CA LYS A 312 15.32 1.82 2.38
C LYS A 312 14.60 3.16 2.52
N GLN A 313 15.19 4.11 3.26
CA GLN A 313 14.56 5.38 3.60
C GLN A 313 14.08 6.19 2.36
N GLU A 314 14.81 6.15 1.25
CA GLU A 314 14.44 6.84 0.00
C GLU A 314 13.13 6.33 -0.60
N GLU A 315 12.94 4.99 -0.66
CA GLU A 315 11.69 4.37 -1.14
C GLU A 315 10.50 4.77 -0.25
N MET A 316 10.71 4.82 1.06
CA MET A 316 9.68 5.19 2.04
C MET A 316 9.28 6.67 1.94
N VAL A 317 10.26 7.57 1.82
CA VAL A 317 10.01 9.01 1.65
C VAL A 317 9.30 9.29 0.32
N SER A 318 9.65 8.58 -0.75
CA SER A 318 8.95 8.66 -2.04
C SER A 318 7.48 8.29 -1.89
N LEU A 319 7.16 7.14 -1.27
CA LEU A 319 5.78 6.70 -1.02
C LEU A 319 4.96 7.69 -0.18
N ILE A 320 5.59 8.35 0.80
CA ILE A 320 4.94 9.36 1.64
C ILE A 320 4.63 10.62 0.83
N HIS A 321 5.59 11.13 0.05
CA HIS A 321 5.34 12.28 -0.84
C HIS A 321 4.24 11.97 -1.86
N SER A 322 4.28 10.80 -2.51
CA SER A 322 3.23 10.35 -3.43
C SER A 322 1.82 10.32 -2.82
N ALA A 323 1.71 10.09 -1.51
CA ALA A 323 0.44 10.11 -0.79
C ALA A 323 -0.02 11.53 -0.41
N ILE A 324 0.91 12.45 -0.14
CA ILE A 324 0.62 13.86 0.17
C ILE A 324 0.21 14.62 -1.11
N ASP A 325 0.93 14.38 -2.20
CA ASP A 325 0.80 15.06 -3.49
C ASP A 325 -0.33 14.48 -4.36
N GLY A 326 -1.13 13.55 -3.82
CA GLY A 326 -2.20 12.85 -4.53
C GLY A 326 -3.33 13.74 -5.07
N GLU A 327 -3.53 14.94 -4.51
CA GLU A 327 -4.53 15.92 -5.00
C GLU A 327 -4.06 16.65 -6.26
N GLU A 328 -2.76 16.97 -6.37
CA GLU A 328 -2.18 17.52 -7.60
C GLU A 328 -2.25 16.47 -8.72
N TYR A 329 -1.94 15.21 -8.39
CA TYR A 329 -2.11 14.09 -9.32
C TYR A 329 -3.58 13.91 -9.74
N PHE A 330 -4.52 13.94 -8.78
CA PHE A 330 -5.96 13.86 -9.07
C PHE A 330 -6.43 14.97 -10.01
N THR A 331 -5.97 16.21 -9.80
CA THR A 331 -6.38 17.37 -10.60
C THR A 331 -6.10 17.19 -12.10
N ASN A 332 -5.06 16.44 -12.46
CA ASN A 332 -4.69 16.17 -13.86
C ASN A 332 -5.61 15.13 -14.55
N ASP A 333 -6.21 14.20 -13.81
CA ASP A 333 -7.09 13.14 -14.33
C ASP A 333 -8.54 13.25 -13.82
N GLN A 334 -8.90 14.34 -13.13
CA GLN A 334 -10.21 14.49 -12.47
C GLN A 334 -11.38 14.42 -13.46
N GLU A 335 -11.26 15.01 -14.65
CA GLU A 335 -12.30 14.99 -15.69
C GLU A 335 -12.63 13.55 -16.08
N ARG A 336 -11.59 12.75 -16.38
CA ARG A 336 -11.73 11.31 -16.71
C ARG A 336 -12.32 10.49 -15.56
N PHE A 337 -11.94 10.80 -14.32
CA PHE A 337 -12.50 10.14 -13.15
C PHE A 337 -14.00 10.46 -12.98
N TRP A 338 -14.38 11.74 -13.07
CA TRP A 338 -15.76 12.18 -12.94
C TRP A 338 -16.65 11.70 -14.10
N ASP A 339 -16.16 11.74 -15.34
CA ASP A 339 -16.83 11.17 -16.51
C ASP A 339 -17.15 9.69 -16.29
N ALA A 340 -16.15 8.90 -15.88
CA ALA A 340 -16.33 7.46 -15.64
C ALA A 340 -17.27 7.18 -14.46
N PHE A 341 -17.17 7.97 -13.38
CA PHE A 341 -17.99 7.80 -12.18
C PHE A 341 -19.46 8.15 -12.47
N SER A 342 -19.70 9.27 -13.14
CA SER A 342 -21.01 9.71 -13.58
C SER A 342 -21.61 8.74 -14.59
N TYR A 343 -20.86 8.30 -15.60
CA TYR A 343 -21.33 7.33 -16.59
C TYR A 343 -21.85 6.04 -15.92
N ILE A 344 -21.08 5.43 -15.01
CA ILE A 344 -21.51 4.23 -14.29
C ILE A 344 -22.71 4.51 -13.38
N ALA A 345 -22.71 5.65 -12.68
CA ALA A 345 -23.85 6.05 -11.86
C ALA A 345 -25.13 6.22 -12.68
N LEU A 346 -25.07 6.83 -13.87
CA LEU A 346 -26.21 7.01 -14.78
C LEU A 346 -26.79 5.67 -15.26
N GLN A 347 -25.95 4.68 -15.60
CA GLN A 347 -26.40 3.35 -16.02
C GLN A 347 -27.17 2.60 -14.93
N SER A 348 -27.00 2.97 -13.65
CA SER A 348 -27.67 2.34 -12.50
C SER A 348 -28.18 3.39 -11.50
N TRP A 349 -28.76 4.47 -12.03
CA TRP A 349 -29.09 5.69 -11.28
C TRP A 349 -29.82 5.44 -9.97
N ASP A 350 -30.89 4.64 -9.99
CA ASP A 350 -31.69 4.33 -8.80
C ASP A 350 -30.92 3.62 -7.68
N VAL A 351 -29.87 2.85 -8.02
CA VAL A 351 -29.00 2.17 -7.06
C VAL A 351 -28.02 3.17 -6.44
N PHE A 352 -27.31 3.93 -7.28
CA PHE A 352 -26.28 4.87 -6.84
C PHE A 352 -26.86 6.03 -6.00
N ILE A 353 -28.02 6.59 -6.37
CA ILE A 353 -28.67 7.61 -5.54
C ILE A 353 -29.19 7.05 -4.20
N ALA A 354 -29.56 5.77 -4.15
CA ALA A 354 -30.01 5.13 -2.91
C ALA A 354 -28.85 4.90 -1.92
N GLU A 355 -27.60 4.87 -2.38
CA GLU A 355 -26.41 4.82 -1.54
C GLU A 355 -26.12 6.16 -0.85
N LEU A 356 -26.37 7.31 -1.51
CA LEU A 356 -26.11 8.66 -0.99
C LEU A 356 -26.70 8.92 0.41
N THR A 357 -25.94 9.59 1.30
CA THR A 357 -26.42 10.00 2.64
C THR A 357 -27.38 11.19 2.56
N ARG A 358 -28.00 11.59 3.69
CA ARG A 358 -28.87 12.78 3.74
C ARG A 358 -28.09 14.04 3.34
N LYS A 359 -26.90 14.26 3.93
CA LYS A 359 -26.03 15.42 3.66
C LYS A 359 -25.66 15.53 2.19
N GLU A 360 -25.34 14.40 1.54
CA GLU A 360 -25.02 14.34 0.10
C GLU A 360 -26.21 14.68 -0.79
N LEU A 361 -27.39 14.09 -0.48
CA LEU A 361 -28.63 14.37 -1.21
C LEU A 361 -29.04 15.84 -1.10
N ILE A 362 -28.89 16.46 0.06
CA ILE A 362 -29.13 17.91 0.24
C ILE A 362 -28.18 18.72 -0.63
N LYS A 363 -26.88 18.44 -0.58
CA LYS A 363 -25.87 19.18 -1.37
C LYS A 363 -26.13 19.08 -2.88
N GLY A 364 -26.46 17.89 -3.38
CA GLY A 364 -26.82 17.70 -4.79
C GLY A 364 -28.15 18.38 -5.17
N LEU A 365 -29.18 18.27 -4.33
CA LEU A 365 -30.51 18.84 -4.62
C LEU A 365 -30.49 20.38 -4.64
N ARG A 366 -29.63 21.03 -3.85
CA ARG A 366 -29.51 22.51 -3.77
C ARG A 366 -29.15 23.18 -5.10
N LEU A 367 -28.62 22.43 -6.08
CA LEU A 367 -28.41 22.94 -7.44
C LEU A 367 -29.71 23.15 -8.24
N PHE A 368 -30.79 22.45 -7.86
CA PHE A 368 -32.05 22.40 -8.63
C PHE A 368 -33.27 22.86 -7.81
N MET A 369 -33.11 23.10 -6.52
CA MET A 369 -34.17 23.55 -5.60
C MET A 369 -33.59 24.49 -4.54
N GLU A 370 -34.14 25.69 -4.42
CA GLU A 370 -33.75 26.66 -3.38
C GLU A 370 -34.28 26.23 -2.00
N ASP A 371 -35.54 25.79 -1.91
CA ASP A 371 -36.21 25.39 -0.66
C ASP A 371 -36.02 23.89 -0.33
N ILE A 372 -34.85 23.55 0.22
CA ILE A 372 -34.59 22.24 0.83
C ILE A 372 -34.51 22.40 2.35
N ASP A 373 -35.49 21.82 3.02
CA ASP A 373 -35.43 21.50 4.44
C ASP A 373 -34.25 20.54 4.71
N ASP A 374 -33.27 21.02 5.48
CA ASP A 374 -32.08 20.25 5.84
C ASP A 374 -32.42 19.04 6.74
N ASP A 375 -33.46 19.14 7.58
CA ASP A 375 -33.88 18.06 8.47
C ASP A 375 -34.75 17.00 7.75
N ALA A 376 -34.97 17.15 6.45
CA ALA A 376 -35.72 16.20 5.65
C ALA A 376 -35.06 14.80 5.62
N SER A 377 -35.85 13.78 5.97
CA SER A 377 -35.39 12.38 5.91
C SER A 377 -34.89 11.97 4.51
N LYS A 378 -33.88 11.09 4.45
CA LYS A 378 -33.33 10.51 3.21
C LYS A 378 -34.42 10.00 2.24
N ALA A 379 -35.47 9.35 2.76
CA ALA A 379 -36.58 8.87 1.94
C ALA A 379 -37.41 9.99 1.29
N LEU A 380 -37.59 11.12 1.99
CA LEU A 380 -38.27 12.30 1.45
C LEU A 380 -37.41 13.00 0.39
N LEU A 381 -36.10 13.13 0.64
CA LEU A 381 -35.14 13.70 -0.32
C LEU A 381 -35.06 12.87 -1.61
N LEU A 382 -34.97 11.53 -1.50
CA LEU A 382 -35.04 10.64 -2.66
C LEU A 382 -36.37 10.77 -3.42
N LYS A 383 -37.49 10.96 -2.72
CA LYS A 383 -38.81 11.21 -3.34
C LYS A 383 -38.90 12.58 -4.01
N LYS A 384 -38.18 13.61 -3.51
CA LYS A 384 -38.01 14.90 -4.22
C LYS A 384 -37.17 14.69 -5.48
N LEU A 385 -35.99 14.06 -5.37
CA LEU A 385 -35.09 13.79 -6.49
C LEU A 385 -35.78 13.02 -7.63
N LYS A 386 -36.52 11.95 -7.34
CA LYS A 386 -37.25 11.16 -8.36
C LYS A 386 -38.44 11.89 -9.00
N LYS A 387 -38.86 13.04 -8.47
CA LYS A 387 -39.87 13.92 -9.11
C LYS A 387 -39.23 14.98 -10.01
N LEU A 388 -37.95 15.28 -9.82
CA LEU A 388 -37.20 16.15 -10.73
C LEU A 388 -36.91 15.34 -11.99
N SER A 389 -37.54 15.73 -13.11
CA SER A 389 -37.27 15.14 -14.43
C SER A 389 -35.96 15.68 -14.99
N LEU A 390 -34.85 15.36 -14.33
CA LEU A 390 -33.50 15.81 -14.68
C LEU A 390 -33.04 15.21 -16.02
N THR A 391 -32.44 16.04 -16.86
CA THR A 391 -31.69 15.60 -18.06
C THR A 391 -30.42 14.82 -17.66
N GLU A 392 -29.74 14.19 -18.61
CA GLU A 392 -28.50 13.45 -18.32
C GLU A 392 -27.42 14.39 -17.74
N ASN A 393 -27.13 15.52 -18.40
CA ASN A 393 -26.19 16.54 -17.89
C ASN A 393 -26.56 17.03 -16.46
N GLN A 394 -27.85 17.24 -16.17
CA GLN A 394 -28.29 17.66 -14.83
C GLN A 394 -28.09 16.56 -13.77
N LYS A 395 -28.19 15.29 -14.15
CA LYS A 395 -27.85 14.16 -13.27
C LYS A 395 -26.33 14.08 -13.03
N GLU A 396 -25.51 14.41 -14.02
CA GLU A 396 -24.05 14.49 -13.87
C GLU A 396 -23.64 15.62 -12.92
N GLU A 397 -24.20 16.83 -13.11
CA GLU A 397 -24.01 17.98 -12.21
C GLU A 397 -24.46 17.66 -10.77
N PHE A 398 -25.64 17.03 -10.62
CA PHE A 398 -26.11 16.51 -9.33
C PHE A 398 -25.11 15.53 -8.70
N TRP A 399 -24.65 14.56 -9.50
CA TRP A 399 -23.81 13.45 -9.03
C TRP A 399 -22.45 13.96 -8.56
N LEU A 400 -21.81 14.83 -9.33
CA LEU A 400 -20.54 15.46 -8.99
C LEU A 400 -20.68 16.25 -7.69
N SER A 401 -21.67 17.15 -7.58
CA SER A 401 -21.90 17.96 -6.38
C SER A 401 -22.12 17.11 -5.13
N ALA A 402 -22.93 16.05 -5.22
CA ALA A 402 -23.21 15.15 -4.11
C ALA A 402 -21.98 14.33 -3.65
N ASN A 403 -21.07 13.96 -4.56
CA ASN A 403 -19.92 13.08 -4.28
C ASN A 403 -18.59 13.81 -4.02
N GLU A 404 -18.42 15.05 -4.49
CA GLU A 404 -17.17 15.83 -4.43
C GLU A 404 -16.48 15.77 -3.05
N VAL A 405 -17.24 16.03 -1.98
CA VAL A 405 -16.72 16.12 -0.60
C VAL A 405 -16.22 14.75 -0.09
N VAL A 406 -16.82 13.65 -0.53
CA VAL A 406 -16.36 12.29 -0.20
C VAL A 406 -15.09 11.93 -0.96
N VAL A 407 -15.00 12.29 -2.23
CA VAL A 407 -13.79 12.06 -3.03
C VAL A 407 -12.62 12.87 -2.47
N GLN A 408 -12.86 14.14 -2.13
CA GLN A 408 -11.85 14.99 -1.47
C GLN A 408 -11.42 14.45 -0.10
N TYR A 409 -12.35 13.90 0.70
CA TYR A 409 -12.00 13.23 1.96
C TYR A 409 -11.01 12.07 1.75
N TYR A 410 -11.21 11.20 0.75
CA TYR A 410 -10.29 10.09 0.47
C TYR A 410 -8.93 10.53 -0.08
N LEU A 411 -8.86 11.67 -0.78
CA LEU A 411 -7.61 12.31 -1.19
C LEU A 411 -6.85 12.93 0.00
N VAL A 412 -7.58 13.46 0.99
CA VAL A 412 -7.01 14.08 2.20
C VAL A 412 -6.45 13.05 3.17
N ILE A 413 -7.20 11.98 3.49
CA ILE A 413 -6.71 10.93 4.41
C ILE A 413 -5.67 10.01 3.76
N SER A 414 -5.56 10.06 2.42
CA SER A 414 -4.75 9.18 1.57
C SER A 414 -5.09 7.69 1.72
N LEU A 415 -4.44 6.85 0.90
CA LEU A 415 -4.62 5.41 0.89
C LEU A 415 -4.34 4.73 2.24
N PHE A 416 -3.53 5.35 3.10
CA PHE A 416 -3.21 4.83 4.44
C PHE A 416 -4.36 4.94 5.45
N GLY A 417 -5.33 5.84 5.21
CA GLY A 417 -6.53 6.00 6.05
C GLY A 417 -7.73 5.16 5.61
N TRP A 418 -7.62 4.41 4.50
CA TRP A 418 -8.76 3.73 3.86
C TRP A 418 -9.22 2.47 4.63
N ASN A 419 -10.13 2.65 5.59
CA ASN A 419 -10.84 1.51 6.20
C ASN A 419 -12.01 1.05 5.30
N MET A 420 -11.69 0.36 4.21
CA MET A 420 -12.66 0.05 3.15
C MET A 420 -13.93 -0.64 3.68
N SER A 421 -13.82 -1.57 4.63
CA SER A 421 -14.97 -2.27 5.22
C SER A 421 -15.92 -1.35 5.99
N LYS A 422 -15.42 -0.36 6.73
CA LYS A 422 -16.28 0.65 7.39
C LYS A 422 -16.92 1.58 6.36
N GLU A 423 -16.14 1.96 5.35
CA GLU A 423 -16.55 2.96 4.37
C GLU A 423 -17.57 2.41 3.36
N MET A 424 -17.47 1.15 2.91
CA MET A 424 -18.50 0.47 2.09
C MET A 424 -19.87 0.46 2.79
N ASN A 425 -19.90 0.33 4.12
CA ASN A 425 -21.14 0.41 4.90
C ASN A 425 -21.67 1.84 5.07
N ARG A 426 -20.81 2.86 4.93
CA ARG A 426 -21.14 4.27 5.16
C ARG A 426 -21.59 4.99 3.88
N ILE A 427 -20.80 4.90 2.81
CA ILE A 427 -21.09 5.59 1.53
C ILE A 427 -21.79 4.69 0.50
N GLY A 428 -21.86 3.39 0.76
CA GLY A 428 -22.46 2.38 -0.13
C GLY A 428 -21.40 1.54 -0.87
N PRO A 429 -21.67 0.25 -1.12
CA PRO A 429 -20.68 -0.68 -1.68
C PRO A 429 -20.29 -0.34 -3.12
N ASN A 430 -21.23 0.09 -3.98
CA ASN A 430 -20.93 0.36 -5.39
C ASN A 430 -20.09 1.64 -5.54
N ARG A 431 -20.42 2.69 -4.79
CA ARG A 431 -19.63 3.92 -4.72
C ARG A 431 -18.24 3.68 -4.15
N ALA A 432 -18.14 2.96 -3.03
CA ALA A 432 -16.86 2.64 -2.41
C ALA A 432 -15.96 1.78 -3.30
N GLU A 433 -16.49 0.73 -3.95
CA GLU A 433 -15.71 -0.07 -4.90
C GLU A 433 -15.20 0.78 -6.06
N PHE A 434 -16.04 1.66 -6.63
CA PHE A 434 -15.61 2.53 -7.72
C PHE A 434 -14.48 3.46 -7.27
N ILE A 435 -14.66 4.19 -6.16
CA ILE A 435 -13.66 5.15 -5.65
C ILE A 435 -12.34 4.42 -5.34
N PHE A 436 -12.36 3.36 -4.52
CA PHE A 436 -11.13 2.67 -4.12
C PHE A 436 -10.39 1.99 -5.27
N ARG A 437 -11.09 1.63 -6.36
CA ARG A 437 -10.46 1.03 -7.55
C ARG A 437 -9.95 2.08 -8.54
N PHE A 438 -10.71 3.15 -8.77
CA PHE A 438 -10.48 4.06 -9.91
C PHE A 438 -10.00 5.46 -9.54
N LEU A 439 -9.93 5.82 -8.25
CA LEU A 439 -9.34 7.10 -7.85
C LEU A 439 -7.91 7.23 -8.42
N PRO A 440 -7.60 8.31 -9.18
CA PRO A 440 -6.24 8.59 -9.64
C PRO A 440 -5.24 8.64 -8.49
N LEU A 441 -4.18 7.85 -8.60
CA LEU A 441 -3.08 7.76 -7.64
C LEU A 441 -1.77 7.53 -8.40
N GLN A 442 -0.67 8.04 -7.85
CA GLN A 442 0.68 7.84 -8.40
C GLN A 442 1.08 6.35 -8.43
N GLU A 443 1.98 5.97 -9.33
CA GLU A 443 2.28 4.57 -9.64
C GLU A 443 2.85 3.78 -8.44
N GLU A 444 3.57 4.45 -7.55
CA GLU A 444 4.19 3.92 -6.35
C GLU A 444 3.12 3.34 -5.40
N LEU A 445 1.98 4.02 -5.27
CA LEU A 445 0.87 3.64 -4.40
C LEU A 445 0.03 2.49 -4.96
N ASN A 446 0.10 2.21 -6.26
CA ASN A 446 -0.70 1.15 -6.90
C ASN A 446 -0.43 -0.25 -6.30
N LYS A 447 0.80 -0.50 -5.82
CA LYS A 447 1.15 -1.74 -5.12
C LYS A 447 0.35 -1.91 -3.81
N LEU A 448 0.21 -0.83 -3.04
CA LEU A 448 -0.54 -0.81 -1.78
C LEU A 448 -2.06 -0.90 -2.03
N ARG A 449 -2.58 -0.14 -3.02
CA ARG A 449 -3.98 -0.24 -3.46
C ARG A 449 -4.36 -1.67 -3.84
N ASN A 450 -3.56 -2.31 -4.68
CA ASN A 450 -3.82 -3.68 -5.13
C ASN A 450 -3.78 -4.68 -3.98
N LYS A 451 -2.96 -4.45 -2.94
CA LYS A 451 -2.96 -5.27 -1.72
C LYS A 451 -4.29 -5.13 -0.97
N GLN A 452 -4.72 -3.91 -0.62
CA GLN A 452 -5.99 -3.67 0.09
C GLN A 452 -7.20 -4.23 -0.70
N LEU A 453 -7.27 -3.98 -2.01
CA LEU A 453 -8.34 -4.52 -2.87
C LEU A 453 -8.36 -6.06 -2.90
N SER A 454 -7.20 -6.72 -2.76
CA SER A 454 -7.13 -8.18 -2.71
C SER A 454 -7.63 -8.74 -1.37
N GLU A 455 -7.43 -8.01 -0.26
CA GLU A 455 -7.87 -8.38 1.09
C GLU A 455 -9.41 -8.34 1.21
N LEU A 456 -10.08 -7.43 0.49
CA LEU A 456 -11.55 -7.42 0.35
C LEU A 456 -12.13 -8.58 -0.48
N GLY A 457 -11.30 -9.37 -1.16
CA GLY A 457 -11.79 -10.42 -2.05
C GLY A 457 -12.47 -9.90 -3.33
N LEU A 458 -12.24 -8.64 -3.71
CA LEU A 458 -12.67 -8.03 -4.99
C LEU A 458 -11.84 -8.60 -6.16
N LYS A 459 -11.94 -9.92 -6.34
CA LYS A 459 -11.21 -10.72 -7.31
C LYS A 459 -11.76 -10.47 -8.72
N ASN A 460 -11.18 -9.50 -9.44
CA ASN A 460 -11.03 -9.59 -10.91
C ASN A 460 -10.03 -8.54 -11.46
N PRO A 461 -8.75 -8.53 -11.02
CA PRO A 461 -7.73 -7.62 -11.58
C PRO A 461 -7.55 -7.76 -13.10
N GLY A 462 -7.83 -8.96 -13.65
CA GLY A 462 -7.79 -9.20 -15.09
C GLY A 462 -8.94 -8.58 -15.88
N GLU A 463 -10.13 -8.41 -15.28
CA GLU A 463 -11.24 -7.69 -15.94
C GLU A 463 -11.09 -6.19 -15.79
N VAL A 464 -10.59 -5.71 -14.65
CA VAL A 464 -10.27 -4.30 -14.43
C VAL A 464 -9.21 -3.82 -15.40
N LYS A 465 -8.13 -4.60 -15.59
CA LYS A 465 -7.10 -4.29 -16.59
C LYS A 465 -7.69 -4.26 -18.01
N LYS A 466 -8.54 -5.22 -18.37
CA LYS A 466 -9.27 -5.20 -19.65
C LYS A 466 -10.20 -3.99 -19.78
N LEU A 467 -10.87 -3.57 -18.72
CA LEU A 467 -11.73 -2.37 -18.74
C LEU A 467 -10.90 -1.09 -18.94
N GLN A 468 -9.76 -0.96 -18.27
CA GLN A 468 -8.84 0.16 -18.47
C GLN A 468 -8.22 0.15 -19.88
N GLU A 469 -7.82 -1.02 -20.39
CA GLU A 469 -7.35 -1.21 -21.77
C GLU A 469 -8.45 -0.89 -22.79
N MET A 470 -9.71 -1.28 -22.55
CA MET A 470 -10.85 -0.88 -23.39
C MET A 470 -11.16 0.61 -23.31
N MET A 471 -11.17 1.21 -22.12
CA MET A 471 -11.48 2.62 -21.93
C MET A 471 -10.41 3.51 -22.58
N THR A 472 -9.13 3.19 -22.39
CA THR A 472 -8.03 3.90 -23.08
C THR A 472 -8.11 3.74 -24.60
N THR A 473 -8.45 2.54 -25.11
CA THR A 473 -8.68 2.31 -26.54
C THR A 473 -9.87 3.13 -27.06
N GLN A 474 -10.98 3.19 -26.34
CA GLN A 474 -12.15 3.99 -26.69
C GLN A 474 -11.83 5.50 -26.65
N HIS A 475 -11.04 5.96 -25.68
CA HIS A 475 -10.63 7.36 -25.58
C HIS A 475 -9.73 7.76 -26.76
N GLN A 476 -8.77 6.92 -27.13
CA GLN A 476 -7.94 7.11 -28.34
C GLN A 476 -8.80 7.13 -29.62
N GLN A 477 -9.84 6.31 -29.70
CA GLN A 477 -10.80 6.35 -30.81
C GLN A 477 -11.62 7.66 -30.82
N ILE A 478 -12.07 8.14 -29.66
CA ILE A 478 -12.79 9.43 -29.53
C ILE A 478 -11.89 10.61 -29.90
N GLU A 479 -10.63 10.63 -29.45
CA GLU A 479 -9.65 11.65 -29.83
C GLU A 479 -9.36 11.61 -31.35
N GLY A 480 -9.18 10.41 -31.92
CA GLY A 480 -9.03 10.22 -33.37
C GLY A 480 -10.25 10.74 -34.15
N LEU A 481 -11.46 10.46 -33.70
CA LEU A 481 -12.70 10.97 -34.28
C LEU A 481 -12.85 12.50 -34.11
N LYS A 482 -12.45 13.07 -32.98
CA LYS A 482 -12.41 14.53 -32.76
C LYS A 482 -11.41 15.20 -33.73
N GLN A 483 -10.22 14.63 -33.90
CA GLN A 483 -9.23 15.12 -34.86
C GLN A 483 -9.71 14.98 -36.31
N GLU A 484 -10.36 13.86 -36.66
CA GLU A 484 -10.93 13.66 -38.00
C GLU A 484 -12.09 14.62 -38.28
N ASN A 485 -13.00 14.84 -37.33
CA ASN A 485 -14.06 15.85 -37.44
C ASN A 485 -13.46 17.26 -37.59
N GLY A 486 -12.41 17.61 -36.85
CA GLY A 486 -11.68 18.87 -37.03
C GLY A 486 -11.09 19.00 -38.44
N ARG A 487 -10.45 17.94 -38.94
CA ARG A 487 -9.90 17.89 -40.31
C ARG A 487 -10.99 18.01 -41.39
N LEU A 488 -12.12 17.33 -41.21
CA LEU A 488 -13.27 17.40 -42.12
C LEU A 488 -13.89 18.79 -42.09
N THR A 489 -14.06 19.40 -40.90
CA THR A 489 -14.58 20.77 -40.74
C THR A 489 -13.68 21.79 -41.42
N ASN A 490 -12.35 21.66 -41.29
CA ASN A 490 -11.40 22.51 -42.01
C ASN A 490 -11.51 22.35 -43.53
N LYS A 491 -11.58 21.11 -44.04
CA LYS A 491 -11.83 20.86 -45.48
C LYS A 491 -13.16 21.43 -45.97
N LEU A 492 -14.20 21.38 -45.15
CA LEU A 492 -15.51 21.95 -45.45
C LEU A 492 -15.42 23.48 -45.54
N GLY A 493 -14.68 24.12 -44.63
CA GLY A 493 -14.37 25.54 -44.68
C GLY A 493 -13.49 25.94 -45.89
N GLU A 494 -12.53 25.12 -46.28
CA GLU A 494 -11.74 25.29 -47.50
C GLU A 494 -12.60 25.16 -48.76
N ALA A 495 -13.48 24.15 -48.81
CA ALA A 495 -14.43 23.97 -49.91
C ALA A 495 -15.40 25.14 -50.02
N TYR A 496 -15.95 25.65 -48.91
CA TYR A 496 -16.80 26.85 -48.94
C TYR A 496 -16.02 28.11 -49.37
N LYS A 497 -14.77 28.28 -48.94
CA LYS A 497 -13.91 29.37 -49.46
C LYS A 497 -13.66 29.24 -50.96
N GLN A 498 -13.46 28.02 -51.46
CA GLN A 498 -13.26 27.77 -52.88
C GLN A 498 -14.53 27.98 -53.70
N ILE A 499 -15.70 27.57 -53.19
CA ILE A 499 -17.02 27.88 -53.78
C ILE A 499 -17.20 29.39 -53.83
N SER A 500 -17.03 30.10 -52.72
CA SER A 500 -17.17 31.56 -52.67
C SER A 500 -16.19 32.28 -53.62
N ARG A 501 -14.96 31.78 -53.78
CA ARG A 501 -13.99 32.30 -54.75
C ARG A 501 -14.42 32.04 -56.19
N LEU A 502 -14.92 30.84 -56.49
CA LEU A 502 -15.44 30.48 -57.82
C LEU A 502 -16.72 31.26 -58.16
N GLU A 503 -17.60 31.53 -57.19
CA GLU A 503 -18.78 32.38 -57.35
C GLU A 503 -18.37 33.84 -57.64
N GLN A 504 -17.35 34.37 -56.95
CA GLN A 504 -16.79 35.69 -57.23
C GLN A 504 -16.10 35.76 -58.61
N GLU A 505 -15.33 34.73 -58.98
CA GLU A 505 -14.73 34.60 -60.32
C GLU A 505 -15.82 34.52 -61.41
N GLN A 506 -16.90 33.77 -61.17
CA GLN A 506 -18.03 33.63 -62.09
C GLN A 506 -18.85 34.92 -62.21
N PHE A 507 -18.95 35.72 -61.13
CA PHE A 507 -19.53 37.05 -61.18
C PHE A 507 -18.69 38.00 -62.03
N ASN A 508 -17.37 38.03 -61.83
CA ASN A 508 -16.45 38.88 -62.60
C ASN A 508 -16.38 38.50 -64.09
N VAL A 509 -16.50 37.21 -64.43
CA VAL A 509 -16.57 36.73 -65.82
C VAL A 509 -17.92 37.08 -66.49
N SER A 510 -18.95 37.47 -65.72
CA SER A 510 -20.25 37.84 -66.29
C SER A 510 -20.32 39.26 -66.87
N ASP A 511 -19.46 40.18 -66.41
CA ASP A 511 -19.41 41.58 -66.86
C ASP A 511 -18.33 41.85 -67.93
N GLU A 512 -17.34 40.98 -68.11
CA GLU A 512 -16.36 41.10 -69.21
C GLU A 512 -16.71 40.22 -70.42
N VAL A 513 -17.32 40.86 -71.42
CA VAL A 513 -17.49 40.38 -72.82
C VAL A 513 -18.49 39.24 -73.02
N ARG A 514 -19.79 39.52 -72.80
CA ARG A 514 -20.83 38.90 -73.65
C ARG A 514 -20.68 39.38 -75.09
N ASN A 515 -20.18 38.49 -75.95
CA ASN A 515 -19.92 38.78 -77.36
C ASN A 515 -21.23 39.18 -78.08
N LYS A 516 -21.21 40.29 -78.85
CA LYS A 516 -22.43 40.82 -79.51
C LYS A 516 -23.05 39.83 -80.50
N ASP A 517 -22.22 38.97 -81.10
CA ASP A 517 -22.66 37.90 -82.00
C ASP A 517 -23.55 36.87 -81.31
N ASP A 518 -23.35 36.58 -80.02
CA ASP A 518 -24.18 35.58 -79.32
C ASP A 518 -25.54 36.18 -78.93
N ILE A 519 -25.62 37.49 -78.69
CA ILE A 519 -26.90 38.20 -78.53
C ILE A 519 -27.70 38.15 -79.85
N LEU A 520 -27.04 38.38 -81.00
CA LEU A 520 -27.66 38.26 -82.32
C LEU A 520 -28.07 36.82 -82.65
N LYS A 521 -27.25 35.81 -82.33
CA LYS A 521 -27.64 34.39 -82.45
C LYS A 521 -28.84 34.05 -81.58
N ILE A 522 -28.91 34.54 -80.33
CA ILE A 522 -30.05 34.29 -79.44
C ILE A 522 -31.32 34.96 -79.98
N GLN A 523 -31.23 36.15 -80.59
CA GLN A 523 -32.38 36.77 -81.27
C GLN A 523 -32.83 35.97 -82.50
N ASN A 524 -31.89 35.56 -83.36
CA ASN A 524 -32.22 34.74 -84.54
C ASN A 524 -32.79 33.38 -84.16
N LEU A 525 -32.24 32.70 -83.14
CA LEU A 525 -32.76 31.43 -82.63
C LEU A 525 -34.14 31.59 -81.98
N LYS A 526 -34.42 32.71 -81.31
CA LYS A 526 -35.77 32.99 -80.79
C LYS A 526 -36.78 33.16 -81.92
N GLY A 527 -36.45 33.92 -82.96
CA GLY A 527 -37.30 34.04 -84.16
C GLY A 527 -37.57 32.69 -84.81
N LEU A 528 -36.53 31.86 -84.99
CA LEU A 528 -36.67 30.51 -85.56
C LEU A 528 -37.51 29.57 -84.68
N ILE A 529 -37.43 29.70 -83.35
CA ILE A 529 -38.27 28.96 -82.40
C ILE A 529 -39.73 29.42 -82.48
N GLU A 530 -39.98 30.71 -82.73
CA GLU A 530 -41.32 31.26 -82.88
C GLU A 530 -41.98 30.78 -84.19
N GLU A 531 -41.22 30.76 -85.29
CA GLU A 531 -41.62 30.14 -86.57
C GLU A 531 -41.90 28.63 -86.41
N LEU A 532 -41.00 27.88 -85.76
CA LEU A 532 -41.18 26.45 -85.49
C LEU A 532 -42.40 26.17 -84.59
N LYS A 533 -42.69 27.04 -83.62
CA LYS A 533 -43.88 26.90 -82.77
C LYS A 533 -45.17 27.09 -83.57
N MET A 534 -45.25 28.12 -84.42
CA MET A 534 -46.42 28.31 -85.29
C MET A 534 -46.64 27.11 -86.22
N GLU A 535 -45.57 26.54 -86.78
CA GLU A 535 -45.71 25.39 -87.68
C GLU A 535 -46.03 24.08 -86.94
N ILE A 536 -45.55 23.89 -85.70
CA ILE A 536 -45.97 22.77 -84.83
C ILE A 536 -47.44 22.89 -84.43
N GLU A 537 -47.90 24.07 -84.03
CA GLU A 537 -49.29 24.34 -83.62
C GLU A 537 -50.27 24.18 -84.81
N ARG A 538 -49.78 24.40 -86.04
CA ARG A 538 -50.49 24.12 -87.29
C ARG A 538 -50.54 22.62 -87.66
N LEU A 539 -49.64 21.79 -87.14
CA LEU A 539 -49.49 20.37 -87.47
C LEU A 539 -50.03 19.41 -86.39
N SER A 540 -50.43 19.90 -85.22
CA SER A 540 -50.82 19.08 -84.06
C SER A 540 -52.34 18.86 -83.89
N VAL A 541 -53.09 18.80 -84.99
CA VAL A 541 -54.53 18.47 -84.98
C VAL A 541 -54.73 16.99 -85.37
N GLU A 542 -55.19 16.20 -84.39
CA GLU A 542 -55.77 14.82 -84.43
C GLU A 542 -55.01 13.64 -83.77
N VAL A 543 -55.82 12.78 -83.10
CA VAL A 543 -55.57 11.41 -82.56
C VAL A 543 -54.61 11.28 -81.35
N VAL A 544 -54.94 10.88 -80.09
CA VAL A 544 -56.08 10.19 -79.39
C VAL A 544 -55.97 8.64 -79.27
N GLN A 545 -55.77 8.15 -78.03
CA GLN A 545 -56.12 6.79 -77.48
C GLN A 545 -55.39 5.54 -78.08
N GLU A 546 -55.31 4.32 -77.49
CA GLU A 546 -55.60 3.71 -76.15
C GLU A 546 -54.94 2.29 -76.05
N VAL A 547 -55.49 1.38 -75.21
CA VAL A 547 -55.49 -0.10 -75.30
C VAL A 547 -54.36 -0.80 -74.49
N GLU A 548 -54.60 -1.36 -73.28
CA GLU A 548 -55.31 -2.62 -72.89
C GLU A 548 -54.43 -3.89 -73.10
N MET A 549 -54.66 -5.13 -72.60
CA MET A 549 -55.85 -5.86 -72.12
C MET A 549 -55.44 -7.16 -71.34
N GLU A 550 -56.20 -7.56 -70.30
CA GLU A 550 -56.79 -8.91 -70.00
C GLU A 550 -55.95 -10.24 -69.96
N GLU A 551 -56.38 -11.41 -69.42
CA GLU A 551 -57.66 -11.93 -68.85
C GLU A 551 -57.48 -13.19 -67.90
N ALA A 552 -58.55 -13.62 -67.19
CA ALA A 552 -58.96 -14.95 -66.61
C ALA A 552 -57.93 -15.87 -65.86
N GLY A 553 -58.22 -16.78 -64.89
CA GLY A 553 -59.39 -17.32 -64.15
C GLY A 553 -58.87 -18.38 -63.13
N LEU A 554 -59.59 -19.15 -62.28
CA LEU A 554 -61.02 -19.24 -61.93
C LEU A 554 -61.22 -19.77 -60.45
N THR A 555 -62.01 -20.83 -60.16
CA THR A 555 -62.61 -21.21 -58.83
C THR A 555 -62.30 -22.62 -58.28
N ASP A 556 -62.32 -22.81 -56.95
CA ASP A 556 -63.34 -23.61 -56.18
C ASP A 556 -63.06 -23.65 -54.64
N GLU A 557 -64.09 -23.99 -53.85
CA GLU A 557 -64.31 -23.73 -52.39
C GLU A 557 -64.49 -25.04 -51.56
N PRO A 558 -64.75 -25.08 -50.21
CA PRO A 558 -64.55 -24.12 -49.09
C PRO A 558 -64.14 -24.76 -47.69
N ILE A 559 -64.13 -23.95 -46.59
CA ILE A 559 -64.22 -24.30 -45.13
C ILE A 559 -62.97 -24.98 -44.46
N GLU A 560 -62.43 -24.60 -43.29
CA GLU A 560 -62.59 -23.44 -42.38
C GLU A 560 -61.31 -23.22 -41.53
N GLN A 561 -60.84 -21.97 -41.47
CA GLN A 561 -60.17 -21.29 -40.36
C GLN A 561 -59.84 -19.89 -40.91
N GLU A 562 -60.34 -18.82 -40.30
CA GLU A 562 -60.23 -17.45 -40.84
C GLU A 562 -58.78 -16.94 -40.92
N LYS A 563 -58.11 -17.33 -42.01
CA LYS A 563 -56.95 -16.63 -42.54
C LYS A 563 -57.49 -15.52 -43.42
N VAL A 564 -57.41 -14.27 -42.95
CA VAL A 564 -57.57 -13.12 -43.84
C VAL A 564 -56.60 -13.31 -45.01
N PRO A 565 -57.08 -13.32 -46.28
CA PRO A 565 -56.20 -13.54 -47.42
C PRO A 565 -55.08 -12.49 -47.44
N ILE A 566 -53.83 -12.95 -47.58
CA ILE A 566 -52.65 -12.09 -47.57
C ILE A 566 -52.75 -11.06 -48.70
N GLU A 567 -53.32 -11.49 -49.83
CA GLU A 567 -53.60 -10.73 -51.03
C GLU A 567 -54.62 -9.61 -50.82
N ALA A 568 -55.50 -9.70 -49.81
CA ALA A 568 -56.51 -8.68 -49.53
C ALA A 568 -55.93 -7.49 -48.75
N VAL A 569 -55.12 -7.76 -47.72
CA VAL A 569 -54.51 -6.73 -46.86
C VAL A 569 -53.36 -6.01 -47.56
N LEU A 570 -52.58 -6.74 -48.36
CA LEU A 570 -51.38 -6.20 -49.01
C LEU A 570 -51.65 -5.65 -50.42
N LYS A 571 -52.89 -5.67 -50.91
CA LYS A 571 -53.22 -5.33 -52.30
C LYS A 571 -52.72 -3.94 -52.70
N GLY A 572 -51.91 -3.88 -53.75
CA GLY A 572 -51.32 -2.64 -54.29
C GLY A 572 -50.19 -2.04 -53.45
N LYS A 573 -49.82 -2.65 -52.31
CA LYS A 573 -48.75 -2.15 -51.44
C LYS A 573 -47.36 -2.55 -51.94
N ARG A 574 -46.39 -1.67 -51.71
CA ARG A 574 -44.97 -1.88 -51.97
C ARG A 574 -44.25 -2.21 -50.67
N ILE A 575 -43.75 -3.44 -50.56
CA ILE A 575 -43.17 -3.98 -49.33
C ILE A 575 -41.67 -4.06 -49.50
N LEU A 576 -40.92 -3.26 -48.75
CA LEU A 576 -39.46 -3.23 -48.80
C LEU A 576 -38.86 -4.12 -47.72
N ILE A 577 -38.24 -5.23 -48.13
CA ILE A 577 -37.51 -6.14 -47.26
C ILE A 577 -36.03 -5.74 -47.23
N LEU A 578 -35.57 -5.31 -46.07
CA LEU A 578 -34.21 -4.88 -45.77
C LEU A 578 -33.43 -6.00 -45.07
N GLY A 579 -32.43 -6.54 -45.77
CA GLY A 579 -31.45 -7.49 -45.21
C GLY A 579 -31.25 -8.74 -46.06
N GLY A 580 -30.02 -8.92 -46.56
CA GLY A 580 -29.62 -10.07 -47.36
C GLY A 580 -30.10 -10.04 -48.82
N TYR A 581 -29.39 -10.74 -49.69
CA TYR A 581 -29.65 -10.72 -51.14
C TYR A 581 -30.76 -11.71 -51.53
N ARG A 582 -31.96 -11.20 -51.85
CA ARG A 582 -33.20 -12.01 -52.03
C ARG A 582 -33.93 -11.81 -53.37
N SER A 583 -33.32 -11.11 -54.32
CA SER A 583 -33.90 -10.82 -55.65
C SER A 583 -34.34 -12.05 -56.47
N ARG A 584 -33.84 -13.25 -56.14
CA ARG A 584 -34.27 -14.52 -56.76
C ARG A 584 -35.54 -15.12 -56.16
N GLN A 585 -35.97 -14.65 -54.98
CA GLN A 585 -37.16 -15.11 -54.27
C GLN A 585 -38.36 -14.16 -54.48
N SER A 586 -38.11 -12.90 -54.82
CA SER A 586 -39.13 -11.95 -55.29
C SER A 586 -39.56 -12.28 -56.72
N LYS A 587 -40.42 -13.30 -56.87
CA LYS A 587 -41.29 -13.37 -58.04
C LYS A 587 -42.37 -12.29 -57.88
N GLU A 588 -42.76 -11.65 -58.99
CA GLU A 588 -43.84 -10.66 -58.98
C GLU A 588 -45.18 -11.37 -58.76
N GLU A 589 -45.68 -11.35 -57.53
CA GLU A 589 -47.04 -11.77 -57.23
C GLU A 589 -48.00 -10.63 -57.57
N LYS A 590 -49.00 -10.90 -58.42
CA LYS A 590 -49.86 -9.88 -59.06
C LYS A 590 -50.65 -8.98 -58.10
N ALA A 591 -50.65 -9.26 -56.80
CA ALA A 591 -51.37 -8.50 -55.78
C ALA A 591 -50.51 -7.40 -55.12
N TYR A 592 -49.18 -7.53 -55.01
CA TYR A 592 -48.33 -6.61 -54.24
C TYR A 592 -46.86 -6.65 -54.70
N THR A 593 -46.14 -5.53 -54.57
CA THR A 593 -44.76 -5.43 -55.08
C THR A 593 -43.75 -5.63 -53.96
N ILE A 594 -42.87 -6.62 -54.09
CA ILE A 594 -41.78 -6.84 -53.13
C ILE A 594 -40.50 -6.18 -53.63
N LEU A 595 -40.00 -5.20 -52.88
CA LEU A 595 -38.68 -4.60 -53.08
C LEU A 595 -37.69 -5.24 -52.08
N THR A 596 -36.45 -5.50 -52.51
CA THR A 596 -35.42 -6.07 -51.62
C THR A 596 -34.12 -5.29 -51.70
N HIS A 597 -33.50 -4.98 -50.56
CA HIS A 597 -32.17 -4.37 -50.49
C HIS A 597 -31.27 -5.15 -49.51
N ASP A 598 -29.99 -5.32 -49.86
CA ASP A 598 -29.08 -6.18 -49.07
C ASP A 598 -28.58 -5.50 -47.78
N THR A 599 -28.57 -4.16 -47.74
CA THR A 599 -28.20 -3.28 -46.61
C THR A 599 -26.78 -3.40 -46.09
N ARG A 600 -25.86 -3.88 -46.94
CA ARG A 600 -24.42 -3.89 -46.66
C ARG A 600 -23.79 -2.50 -46.79
N THR A 601 -24.29 -1.73 -47.75
CA THR A 601 -23.94 -0.32 -47.99
C THR A 601 -25.22 0.54 -47.93
N ILE A 602 -25.06 1.80 -47.51
CA ILE A 602 -26.13 2.79 -47.53
C ILE A 602 -25.85 3.70 -48.73
N GLU A 603 -26.21 3.21 -49.92
CA GLU A 603 -26.06 3.91 -51.19
C GLU A 603 -27.33 4.71 -51.54
N PRO A 604 -27.32 5.67 -52.49
CA PRO A 604 -28.51 6.46 -52.84
C PRO A 604 -29.76 5.61 -53.14
N ARG A 605 -29.56 4.44 -53.75
CA ARG A 605 -30.62 3.45 -54.02
C ARG A 605 -31.36 2.96 -52.77
N PHE A 606 -30.71 2.89 -51.61
CA PHE A 606 -31.34 2.54 -50.34
C PHE A 606 -32.43 3.55 -49.98
N TYR A 607 -32.11 4.84 -50.04
CA TYR A 607 -33.06 5.93 -49.78
C TYR A 607 -34.15 6.04 -50.86
N GLU A 608 -33.82 5.77 -52.14
CA GLU A 608 -34.83 5.68 -53.19
C GLU A 608 -35.85 4.57 -52.96
N LEU A 609 -35.40 3.41 -52.46
CA LEU A 609 -36.29 2.28 -52.15
C LEU A 609 -37.15 2.56 -50.92
N LEU A 610 -36.57 3.17 -49.87
CA LEU A 610 -37.32 3.64 -48.70
C LEU A 610 -38.46 4.58 -49.10
N LYS A 611 -38.18 5.60 -49.92
CA LYS A 611 -39.19 6.55 -50.46
C LYS A 611 -40.24 5.91 -51.37
N LYS A 612 -40.04 4.68 -51.84
CA LYS A 612 -40.97 3.94 -52.71
C LYS A 612 -41.79 2.90 -51.95
N ALA A 613 -41.55 2.68 -50.65
CA ALA A 613 -42.18 1.64 -49.86
C ALA A 613 -43.42 2.14 -49.11
N ASP A 614 -44.51 1.37 -49.12
CA ASP A 614 -45.67 1.56 -48.23
C ASP A 614 -45.48 0.84 -46.89
N ILE A 615 -44.67 -0.22 -46.87
CA ILE A 615 -44.37 -1.04 -45.69
C ILE A 615 -42.88 -1.37 -45.70
N ILE A 616 -42.19 -1.14 -44.59
CA ILE A 616 -40.78 -1.47 -44.41
C ILE A 616 -40.66 -2.71 -43.52
N VAL A 617 -39.83 -3.67 -43.91
CA VAL A 617 -39.57 -4.89 -43.13
C VAL A 617 -38.07 -5.07 -42.94
N VAL A 618 -37.65 -5.16 -41.68
CA VAL A 618 -36.24 -5.31 -41.30
C VAL A 618 -35.95 -6.74 -40.85
N LEU A 619 -35.03 -7.41 -41.55
CA LEU A 619 -34.53 -8.72 -41.15
C LEU A 619 -33.38 -8.57 -40.16
N THR A 620 -33.69 -8.67 -38.86
CA THR A 620 -32.76 -8.30 -37.76
C THR A 620 -31.43 -9.06 -37.75
N ARG A 621 -31.36 -10.22 -38.41
CA ARG A 621 -30.14 -11.05 -38.54
C ARG A 621 -29.30 -10.75 -39.78
N PHE A 622 -29.79 -9.93 -40.72
CA PHE A 622 -29.19 -9.75 -42.05
C PHE A 622 -29.05 -8.28 -42.48
N ILE A 623 -29.24 -7.34 -41.56
CA ILE A 623 -29.09 -5.90 -41.75
C ILE A 623 -27.88 -5.37 -40.96
N SER A 624 -27.20 -4.34 -41.46
CA SER A 624 -26.21 -3.61 -40.66
C SER A 624 -26.91 -2.74 -39.62
N HIS A 625 -26.36 -2.64 -38.40
CA HIS A 625 -26.99 -1.85 -37.32
C HIS A 625 -27.27 -0.41 -37.76
N ARG A 626 -26.35 0.20 -38.53
CA ARG A 626 -26.53 1.54 -39.12
C ARG A 626 -27.74 1.61 -40.06
N ALA A 627 -27.86 0.70 -41.03
CA ALA A 627 -28.99 0.71 -41.97
C ALA A 627 -30.34 0.42 -41.28
N MET A 628 -30.33 -0.33 -40.18
CA MET A 628 -31.52 -0.55 -39.35
C MET A 628 -32.00 0.74 -38.67
N TRP A 629 -31.08 1.51 -38.07
CA TRP A 629 -31.43 2.80 -37.45
C TRP A 629 -31.89 3.82 -38.49
N GLU A 630 -31.18 3.93 -39.61
CA GLU A 630 -31.56 4.80 -40.73
C GLU A 630 -32.98 4.50 -41.25
N ALA A 631 -33.31 3.21 -41.45
CA ALA A 631 -34.65 2.80 -41.88
C ALA A 631 -35.72 3.07 -40.83
N LYS A 632 -35.39 2.95 -39.53
CA LYS A 632 -36.30 3.23 -38.42
C LYS A 632 -36.57 4.73 -38.27
N GLU A 633 -35.54 5.57 -38.41
CA GLU A 633 -35.67 7.02 -38.39
C GLU A 633 -36.52 7.51 -39.56
N PHE A 634 -36.23 7.03 -40.78
CA PHE A 634 -37.04 7.31 -41.97
C PHE A 634 -38.51 6.90 -41.80
N ALA A 635 -38.76 5.69 -41.28
CA ALA A 635 -40.11 5.18 -41.01
C ALA A 635 -40.89 6.04 -40.00
N ILE A 636 -40.22 6.60 -38.99
CA ILE A 636 -40.84 7.51 -38.01
C ILE A 636 -41.18 8.86 -38.66
N ILE A 637 -40.27 9.42 -39.47
CA ILE A 637 -40.45 10.72 -40.14
C ILE A 637 -41.60 10.66 -41.16
N GLU A 638 -41.58 9.66 -42.04
CA GLU A 638 -42.56 9.49 -43.13
C GLU A 638 -43.81 8.69 -42.69
N GLN A 639 -43.97 8.42 -41.38
CA GLN A 639 -45.06 7.63 -40.78
C GLN A 639 -45.32 6.28 -41.48
N THR A 640 -44.27 5.68 -42.03
CA THR A 640 -44.35 4.43 -42.80
C THR A 640 -44.26 3.23 -41.85
N PRO A 641 -45.21 2.28 -41.86
CA PRO A 641 -45.20 1.15 -40.94
C PRO A 641 -43.96 0.27 -41.13
N ILE A 642 -43.24 0.03 -40.03
CA ILE A 642 -41.99 -0.74 -40.00
C ILE A 642 -42.10 -1.97 -39.10
N TYR A 643 -41.80 -3.14 -39.67
CA TYR A 643 -41.87 -4.43 -38.97
C TYR A 643 -40.49 -5.08 -38.84
N PHE A 644 -40.15 -5.50 -37.62
CA PHE A 644 -38.93 -6.26 -37.34
C PHE A 644 -39.25 -7.75 -37.28
N THR A 645 -38.48 -8.56 -38.01
CA THR A 645 -38.63 -10.03 -38.04
C THR A 645 -37.27 -10.74 -38.07
N SER A 646 -37.26 -11.98 -37.60
CA SER A 646 -36.10 -12.88 -37.69
C SER A 646 -36.26 -13.96 -38.77
N PHE A 647 -37.44 -14.06 -39.40
CA PHE A 647 -37.70 -15.03 -40.45
C PHE A 647 -36.97 -14.67 -41.75
N THR A 648 -36.66 -15.71 -42.53
CA THR A 648 -35.91 -15.59 -43.78
C THR A 648 -36.72 -15.97 -45.02
N ASN A 649 -37.96 -16.44 -44.85
CA ASN A 649 -38.82 -16.89 -45.94
C ASN A 649 -39.87 -15.84 -46.24
N ILE A 650 -39.97 -15.39 -47.50
CA ILE A 650 -40.83 -14.26 -47.90
C ILE A 650 -42.31 -14.50 -47.53
N PRO A 651 -42.96 -15.64 -47.87
CA PRO A 651 -44.32 -15.94 -47.42
C PRO A 651 -44.52 -15.85 -45.89
N THR A 652 -43.55 -16.31 -45.10
CA THR A 652 -43.62 -16.25 -43.63
C THR A 652 -43.48 -14.82 -43.10
N ILE A 653 -42.62 -14.02 -43.73
CA ILE A 653 -42.47 -12.59 -43.44
C ILE A 653 -43.79 -11.86 -43.69
N LEU A 654 -44.44 -12.13 -44.83
CA LEU A 654 -45.69 -11.47 -45.21
C LEU A 654 -46.87 -11.88 -44.30
N GLN A 655 -46.94 -13.14 -43.88
CA GLN A 655 -47.88 -13.59 -42.85
C GLN A 655 -47.68 -12.86 -41.51
N GLU A 656 -46.43 -12.63 -41.10
CA GLU A 656 -46.15 -11.88 -39.87
C GLU A 656 -46.53 -10.39 -39.99
N VAL A 657 -46.28 -9.77 -41.16
CA VAL A 657 -46.71 -8.40 -41.46
C VAL A 657 -48.23 -8.27 -41.41
N VAL A 658 -48.99 -9.18 -42.04
CA VAL A 658 -50.46 -9.18 -41.99
C VAL A 658 -50.96 -9.36 -40.55
N ARG A 659 -50.40 -10.32 -39.80
CA ARG A 659 -50.81 -10.55 -38.40
C ARG A 659 -50.59 -9.33 -37.51
N LYS A 660 -49.41 -8.70 -37.60
CA LYS A 660 -49.10 -7.51 -36.80
C LYS A 660 -49.88 -6.28 -37.27
N GLY A 661 -50.13 -6.15 -38.57
CA GLY A 661 -50.94 -5.06 -39.14
C GLY A 661 -52.43 -5.16 -38.83
N SER A 662 -52.94 -6.33 -38.42
CA SER A 662 -54.29 -6.48 -37.85
C SER A 662 -54.38 -6.26 -36.33
N GLU A 663 -53.23 -6.11 -35.65
CA GLU A 663 -53.14 -5.85 -34.20
C GLU A 663 -52.98 -4.33 -33.90
N THR A 664 -52.88 -3.48 -34.93
CA THR A 664 -52.68 -2.02 -34.88
C THR A 664 -53.78 -1.27 -35.62
#